data_AF-A0A926Y4I5-F1
#
_entry.id   AF-A0A926Y4I5-F1
#
_cell.length_a   1.000
_cell.length_b   1.000
_cell.length_c   1.000
_cell.angle_alpha   90.00
_cell.angle_beta   90.00
_cell.angle_gamma   90.00
#
_symmetry.space_group_name_H-M   'P 1'
#
loop_
_entity.id
_entity.type
_entity.pdbx_description
1 polymer ?
#
loop_
_entity_poly.entity_id
_entity_poly.type
_entity_poly.pdbx_seq_one_letter_code
_entity_poly.pdbx_strand_id
1 'polypeptide(L)'
;MRKLLLCLFGLGCLLLAVSANAQTPVISSTLSVSLTGDANSNGQTNPAEQLSYSLVITNTGLGSAIGVNLTMPAPANTTLVTGSLKTSALARPDSYTTLISGPLNATTVLTNDFGLPTKTVLSFGPLATPGSVVANGTNTASSDQGATVVMQTNGSFTYTPTGSFVGYDKFGYTATTTTPPDDAATVTVGVGTPVTAQANFYTITGNVTNTQLAPGVLGNDTGDQRVVTAVNGNTANVGVAVTTAQSGTVNVGADGSFLYDPPAGYEGPDSFTYTANNGLNLPSSAVVSLTIVGMIWFVNSGAGSNGIGTLAKPFSSLASFQSVNNGNDNNPAAGDNIFLYTGSYSGGVTLLNNQKLIGQGAKASLASITGITLAPGSAALPPTNLADPNLTNASGNSVSLASGNTVRGLTIGSSSVNALVGSSFGSLTVADLTINTAGRALALTTGAVSGSFDSVSSTAGSNNIALTTVTGSFSINAGVLSGASATSFSINGGSVSVTYSGNLSQANNAPMVNVVGGHSGTLLFQTGTLNATNGTGLQFDNADGTYTFNGTTTLNGSDAGIDIVNGSGGTFTFGSNTSITNPSGIAYREDSSTPGVSYNGTIIKTNNANIAVDINAKSGGTTVFGGAITASTTTSNAIDLTNTGGTVSFTGGSLTLTTTSGIGFNATGGFTVNVTGSGNRISSGTGTALNVSNTTIGASGLTFHSISANGGSSGLVLNNTGSSGGLTITGDGASDPNNNTKGRTTAKSGGGTLALGSGGTINNSSGISISLTNTGPVFLYNMVLQNGSTDGVKATSVASMLVDNTKISGFANGHGLQASSSTNIHFQHAEIGNNATTLATGGSDIWNVQLDNVTGSTTIKNSFFNISLESVFNVKNNSGILSLTSTNSNFSGATAGTGLGLFPYGSATIIAHIQNSTIATNSARGIQSATETGGSGSLSLNVNNCTFINNYVSIDNAHGSSGTNSFSVTDNNCQTNVASSAMAISINRLGSPTFSNFGLFSGTVSRNIIGTAGIADSGSSAGDGITVKTNGNGGSIRISILNNTIREYGQHGIGLFARDATTGHLFEARVEGNNIANGKASLSLDGINVTLGALNTDVLTICLNILSNTVANAVRNGIRVRSSGLPAANATLTLPAYDTTGAAYFANRNPAATGAGGNTSFSNSSGTTTAGNCTTP
;
A
#
# COMPACT_ATOMS: atom_id res chain seq x y z
N MET A 1 22.89 -17.84 -86.89
CA MET A 1 24.09 -17.65 -87.74
C MET A 1 25.30 -17.44 -86.83
N ARG A 2 26.48 -18.03 -87.16
CA ARG A 2 27.83 -17.81 -86.55
C ARG A 2 27.96 -18.11 -85.03
N LYS A 3 28.69 -19.16 -84.62
CA LYS A 3 30.18 -19.28 -84.40
C LYS A 3 30.63 -18.50 -83.15
N LEU A 4 31.45 -19.01 -82.22
CA LEU A 4 32.76 -19.69 -82.37
C LEU A 4 33.08 -20.41 -81.01
N LEU A 5 33.29 -21.74 -80.90
CA LEU A 5 34.46 -22.60 -81.20
C LEU A 5 35.65 -22.54 -80.21
N LEU A 6 35.95 -23.73 -79.65
CA LEU A 6 37.15 -24.33 -79.00
C LEU A 6 36.70 -25.13 -77.76
N CYS A 7 37.30 -26.22 -77.27
CA CYS A 7 38.15 -27.32 -77.82
C CYS A 7 38.36 -28.35 -76.66
N LEU A 8 38.71 -29.64 -76.80
CA LEU A 8 38.92 -30.59 -77.92
C LEU A 8 38.94 -32.02 -77.30
N PHE A 9 38.13 -33.01 -77.75
CA PHE A 9 38.56 -34.23 -78.47
C PHE A 9 37.37 -35.22 -78.56
N GLY A 10 37.33 -36.07 -79.61
CA GLY A 10 36.47 -37.28 -79.64
C GLY A 10 35.24 -37.23 -80.56
N LEU A 11 35.46 -37.37 -81.88
CA LEU A 11 34.42 -37.88 -82.80
C LEU A 11 33.98 -39.29 -82.32
N GLY A 12 32.72 -39.73 -82.40
CA GLY A 12 31.53 -39.11 -82.98
C GLY A 12 30.84 -40.08 -83.94
N CYS A 13 29.54 -40.35 -83.74
CA CYS A 13 28.69 -40.79 -84.84
C CYS A 13 27.23 -40.41 -84.62
N LEU A 14 26.68 -39.76 -85.65
CA LEU A 14 25.27 -39.47 -85.82
C LEU A 14 24.55 -40.78 -86.17
N LEU A 15 23.63 -41.26 -85.32
CA LEU A 15 22.65 -42.26 -85.75
C LEU A 15 21.28 -41.59 -85.85
N LEU A 16 20.86 -41.37 -87.11
CA LEU A 16 19.47 -41.01 -87.40
C LEU A 16 18.56 -42.10 -86.84
N ALA A 17 17.34 -41.70 -86.46
CA ALA A 17 16.21 -42.63 -86.42
C ALA A 17 15.95 -43.12 -87.85
N VAL A 18 16.64 -44.18 -88.26
CA VAL A 18 16.32 -44.92 -89.47
C VAL A 18 14.99 -45.60 -89.19
N SER A 19 13.93 -45.14 -89.85
CA SER A 19 12.69 -45.90 -89.96
C SER A 19 13.05 -47.33 -90.36
N ALA A 20 12.71 -48.31 -89.53
CA ALA A 20 12.98 -49.71 -89.82
C ALA A 20 12.15 -50.13 -91.05
N ASN A 21 12.67 -49.86 -92.24
CA ASN A 21 12.27 -50.57 -93.45
C ASN A 21 12.37 -52.03 -93.10
N ALA A 22 11.22 -52.71 -93.05
CA ALA A 22 11.14 -54.12 -92.71
C ALA A 22 12.14 -54.86 -93.60
N GLN A 23 13.27 -55.26 -93.00
CA GLN A 23 14.33 -55.88 -93.76
C GLN A 23 13.71 -57.15 -94.35
N THR A 24 13.72 -57.26 -95.66
CA THR A 24 13.06 -58.37 -96.34
C THR A 24 13.97 -59.59 -96.26
N PRO A 25 13.53 -60.74 -95.71
CA PRO A 25 14.24 -61.98 -95.88
C PRO A 25 14.32 -62.30 -97.38
N VAL A 26 15.51 -62.69 -97.85
CA VAL A 26 15.71 -63.14 -99.23
C VAL A 26 16.08 -64.61 -99.14
N ILE A 27 15.08 -65.46 -99.36
CA ILE A 27 15.25 -66.91 -99.27
C ILE A 27 15.63 -67.47 -100.64
N SER A 28 16.81 -68.07 -100.69
CA SER A 28 17.18 -69.03 -101.74
C SER A 28 17.18 -70.44 -101.17
N SER A 29 17.01 -71.42 -102.05
CA SER A 29 17.12 -72.83 -101.66
C SER A 29 17.74 -73.65 -102.79
N THR A 30 18.72 -74.48 -102.46
CA THR A 30 19.34 -75.41 -103.41
C THR A 30 19.03 -76.83 -102.97
N LEU A 31 18.27 -77.55 -103.79
CA LEU A 31 18.02 -78.97 -103.60
C LEU A 31 19.03 -79.78 -104.41
N SER A 32 19.76 -80.67 -103.76
CA SER A 32 20.50 -81.73 -104.41
C SER A 32 19.83 -83.07 -104.14
N VAL A 33 19.80 -83.92 -105.17
CA VAL A 33 19.27 -85.28 -105.11
C VAL A 33 20.35 -86.21 -105.63
N SER A 34 20.70 -87.23 -104.85
CA SER A 34 21.62 -88.28 -105.28
C SER A 34 20.93 -89.65 -105.23
N LEU A 35 21.13 -90.44 -106.27
CA LEU A 35 20.82 -91.86 -106.28
C LEU A 35 21.95 -92.61 -105.58
N THR A 36 21.59 -93.41 -104.59
CA THR A 36 22.51 -94.22 -103.79
C THR A 36 22.23 -95.69 -104.11
N GLY A 37 23.21 -96.34 -104.76
CA GLY A 37 23.15 -97.75 -105.12
C GLY A 37 22.53 -98.07 -106.48
N ASP A 38 22.70 -97.21 -107.50
CA ASP A 38 22.30 -97.48 -108.89
C ASP A 38 22.93 -98.81 -109.40
N ALA A 39 22.11 -99.85 -109.46
CA ALA A 39 22.58 -101.22 -109.68
C ALA A 39 22.85 -101.54 -111.16
N ASN A 40 22.29 -100.77 -112.10
CA ASN A 40 22.49 -100.95 -113.54
C ASN A 40 23.25 -99.78 -114.20
N SER A 41 23.64 -98.78 -113.42
CA SER A 41 24.44 -97.62 -113.81
C SER A 41 23.84 -96.81 -114.97
N ASN A 42 22.51 -96.82 -115.10
CA ASN A 42 21.81 -96.10 -116.16
C ASN A 42 21.39 -94.67 -115.75
N GLY A 43 21.62 -94.27 -114.49
CA GLY A 43 21.25 -92.96 -113.95
C GLY A 43 19.73 -92.77 -113.73
N GLN A 44 18.95 -93.85 -113.79
CA GLN A 44 17.50 -93.88 -113.59
C GLN A 44 17.17 -94.73 -112.37
N THR A 45 16.18 -94.30 -111.59
CA THR A 45 15.79 -95.00 -110.36
C THR A 45 15.06 -96.30 -110.64
N ASN A 46 15.64 -97.40 -110.16
CA ASN A 46 15.03 -98.72 -110.18
C ASN A 46 14.30 -99.00 -108.85
N PRO A 47 13.31 -99.92 -108.82
CA PRO A 47 12.67 -100.33 -107.56
C PRO A 47 13.68 -100.82 -106.51
N ALA A 48 13.50 -100.39 -105.26
CA ALA A 48 14.34 -100.66 -104.07
C ALA A 48 15.67 -99.88 -103.93
N GLU A 49 16.02 -99.00 -104.88
CA GLU A 49 17.14 -98.05 -104.70
C GLU A 49 16.73 -96.84 -103.84
N GLN A 50 17.70 -96.17 -103.20
CA GLN A 50 17.41 -95.03 -102.30
C GLN A 50 17.89 -93.70 -102.87
N LEU A 51 17.01 -92.69 -102.81
CA LEU A 51 17.31 -91.30 -103.13
C LEU A 51 17.57 -90.50 -101.85
N SER A 52 18.72 -89.85 -101.78
CA SER A 52 19.05 -88.90 -100.72
C SER A 52 18.74 -87.48 -101.18
N TYR A 53 17.94 -86.75 -100.40
CA TYR A 53 17.59 -85.35 -100.63
C TYR A 53 18.34 -84.48 -99.63
N SER A 54 19.13 -83.53 -100.11
CA SER A 54 19.75 -82.50 -99.28
C SER A 54 19.30 -81.13 -99.77
N LEU A 55 18.54 -80.42 -98.93
CA LEU A 55 18.08 -79.07 -99.20
C LEU A 55 18.82 -78.10 -98.28
N VAL A 56 19.59 -77.19 -98.87
CA VAL A 56 20.10 -76.02 -98.16
C VAL A 56 19.15 -74.87 -98.42
N ILE A 57 18.51 -74.36 -97.38
CA ILE A 57 17.76 -73.10 -97.41
C ILE A 57 18.68 -72.02 -96.84
N THR A 58 18.88 -70.93 -97.57
CA THR A 58 19.73 -69.82 -97.13
C THR A 58 18.93 -68.52 -97.17
N ASN A 59 18.90 -67.81 -96.05
CA ASN A 59 18.47 -66.43 -96.02
C ASN A 59 19.68 -65.53 -96.31
N THR A 60 19.75 -64.95 -97.49
CA THR A 60 20.79 -63.98 -97.87
C THR A 60 20.34 -62.53 -97.67
N GLY A 61 19.09 -62.32 -97.27
CA GLY A 61 18.54 -61.01 -96.93
C GLY A 61 18.83 -60.62 -95.48
N LEU A 62 18.81 -59.32 -95.20
CA LEU A 62 19.03 -58.79 -93.84
C LEU A 62 17.86 -59.09 -92.89
N GLY A 63 16.68 -59.42 -93.42
CA GLY A 63 15.47 -59.66 -92.64
C GLY A 63 15.37 -61.06 -92.05
N SER A 64 14.80 -61.21 -90.84
CA SER A 64 14.51 -62.52 -90.27
C SER A 64 13.41 -63.25 -91.07
N ALA A 65 13.72 -64.46 -91.54
CA ALA A 65 12.82 -65.29 -92.35
C ALA A 65 11.79 -66.07 -91.51
N ILE A 66 10.97 -65.36 -90.75
CA ILE A 66 9.99 -65.96 -89.83
C ILE A 66 8.83 -66.57 -90.64
N GLY A 67 8.49 -67.84 -90.37
CA GLY A 67 7.33 -68.51 -90.96
C GLY A 67 7.57 -69.17 -92.33
N VAL A 68 8.82 -69.37 -92.76
CA VAL A 68 9.13 -70.14 -93.97
C VAL A 68 8.73 -71.60 -93.80
N ASN A 69 7.67 -72.01 -94.49
CA ASN A 69 7.21 -73.40 -94.53
C ASN A 69 7.75 -74.11 -95.78
N LEU A 70 8.58 -75.12 -95.58
CA LEU A 70 8.99 -76.04 -96.64
C LEU A 70 7.99 -77.20 -96.71
N THR A 71 7.39 -77.41 -97.88
CA THR A 71 6.67 -78.65 -98.21
C THR A 71 7.39 -79.36 -99.35
N MET A 72 8.01 -80.49 -99.05
CA MET A 72 8.62 -81.37 -100.06
C MET A 72 7.89 -82.71 -100.03
N PRO A 73 6.87 -82.93 -100.87
CA PRO A 73 6.18 -84.21 -100.94
C PRO A 73 7.14 -85.30 -101.41
N ALA A 74 6.95 -86.54 -100.93
CA ALA A 74 7.71 -87.67 -101.44
C ALA A 74 7.49 -87.79 -102.97
N PRO A 75 8.55 -87.91 -103.79
CA PRO A 75 8.42 -88.08 -105.22
C PRO A 75 7.54 -89.29 -105.57
N ALA A 76 6.81 -89.20 -106.67
CA ALA A 76 5.98 -90.30 -107.15
C ALA A 76 6.81 -91.59 -107.27
N ASN A 77 6.23 -92.70 -106.82
CA ASN A 77 6.85 -94.03 -106.74
C ASN A 77 7.98 -94.20 -105.70
N THR A 78 8.14 -93.26 -104.75
CA THR A 78 9.06 -93.40 -103.61
C THR A 78 8.32 -93.54 -102.28
N THR A 79 8.97 -94.13 -101.28
CA THR A 79 8.51 -94.16 -99.89
C THR A 79 9.60 -93.58 -98.99
N LEU A 80 9.25 -92.67 -98.09
CA LEU A 80 10.21 -92.06 -97.17
C LEU A 80 10.76 -93.09 -96.18
N VAL A 81 12.08 -93.15 -96.04
CA VAL A 81 12.74 -93.96 -94.99
C VAL A 81 12.49 -93.30 -93.63
N THR A 82 11.72 -93.96 -92.75
CA THR A 82 11.41 -93.44 -91.42
C THR A 82 12.67 -93.07 -90.64
N GLY A 83 12.75 -91.83 -90.15
CA GLY A 83 13.89 -91.31 -89.38
C GLY A 83 15.04 -90.72 -90.20
N SER A 84 14.93 -90.63 -91.53
CA SER A 84 15.99 -90.04 -92.37
C SER A 84 16.02 -88.50 -92.39
N LEU A 85 14.93 -87.83 -91.99
CA LEU A 85 14.85 -86.37 -91.97
C LEU A 85 15.71 -85.77 -90.85
N LYS A 86 16.62 -84.87 -91.23
CA LYS A 86 17.45 -84.07 -90.33
C LYS A 86 17.47 -82.62 -90.80
N THR A 87 17.65 -81.68 -89.88
CA THR A 87 17.81 -80.25 -90.17
C THR A 87 18.92 -79.69 -89.30
N SER A 88 19.51 -78.57 -89.73
CA SER A 88 20.33 -77.74 -88.84
C SER A 88 19.54 -77.23 -87.65
N ALA A 89 20.27 -76.77 -86.63
CA ALA A 89 19.69 -75.95 -85.57
C ALA A 89 19.40 -74.53 -86.09
N LEU A 90 18.43 -73.86 -85.48
CA LEU A 90 18.22 -72.41 -85.58
C LEU A 90 17.95 -71.88 -84.17
N ALA A 91 18.81 -70.99 -83.69
CA ALA A 91 18.81 -70.46 -82.34
C ALA A 91 18.12 -69.10 -82.27
N ARG A 92 17.44 -68.78 -81.15
CA ARG A 92 16.70 -67.53 -80.97
C ARG A 92 16.96 -66.88 -79.61
N PRO A 93 17.10 -65.54 -79.54
CA PRO A 93 17.39 -64.87 -78.28
C PRO A 93 16.33 -65.07 -77.18
N ASP A 94 16.79 -65.13 -75.94
CA ASP A 94 15.98 -65.27 -74.73
C ASP A 94 16.11 -64.07 -73.79
N SER A 95 15.15 -63.93 -72.86
CA SER A 95 15.18 -62.88 -71.84
C SER A 95 14.61 -63.37 -70.50
N TYR A 96 15.30 -63.04 -69.41
CA TYR A 96 14.94 -63.43 -68.04
C TYR A 96 15.21 -62.28 -67.04
N THR A 97 14.78 -62.44 -65.79
CA THR A 97 15.05 -61.49 -64.69
C THR A 97 15.36 -62.22 -63.38
N THR A 98 16.16 -61.64 -62.50
CA THR A 98 16.46 -62.16 -61.15
C THR A 98 16.84 -61.05 -60.16
N LEU A 99 16.94 -61.37 -58.86
CA LEU A 99 17.42 -60.47 -57.81
C LEU A 99 18.95 -60.43 -57.76
N ILE A 100 19.54 -59.38 -57.16
CA ILE A 100 21.00 -59.10 -57.11
C ILE A 100 21.86 -60.30 -56.67
N SER A 101 21.35 -61.10 -55.74
CA SER A 101 22.03 -62.31 -55.22
C SER A 101 21.17 -63.58 -55.39
N GLY A 102 20.13 -63.51 -56.23
CA GLY A 102 19.23 -64.63 -56.50
C GLY A 102 19.72 -65.44 -57.70
N PRO A 103 20.04 -66.75 -57.55
CA PRO A 103 20.33 -67.59 -58.70
C PRO A 103 19.06 -67.84 -59.52
N LEU A 104 19.09 -67.41 -60.78
CA LEU A 104 18.08 -67.74 -61.78
C LEU A 104 18.27 -69.19 -62.23
N ASN A 105 17.26 -70.03 -62.08
CA ASN A 105 17.25 -71.39 -62.63
C ASN A 105 16.23 -71.46 -63.76
N ALA A 106 16.70 -71.36 -65.00
CA ALA A 106 15.87 -71.37 -66.20
C ALA A 106 15.72 -72.77 -66.78
N THR A 107 14.50 -73.13 -67.20
CA THR A 107 14.15 -74.50 -67.60
C THR A 107 14.76 -74.93 -68.93
N THR A 108 14.81 -74.06 -69.94
CA THR A 108 15.68 -74.22 -71.13
C THR A 108 15.63 -73.00 -72.07
N VAL A 109 16.77 -72.62 -72.64
CA VAL A 109 16.84 -71.70 -73.81
C VAL A 109 16.24 -72.32 -75.07
N LEU A 110 16.27 -73.64 -75.22
CA LEU A 110 15.90 -74.34 -76.46
C LEU A 110 14.38 -74.39 -76.75
N THR A 111 13.54 -73.62 -76.04
CA THR A 111 12.07 -73.70 -76.21
C THR A 111 11.60 -73.06 -77.52
N ASN A 112 12.18 -71.90 -77.87
CA ASN A 112 11.89 -71.09 -79.05
C ASN A 112 12.67 -71.53 -80.31
N ASP A 113 13.70 -72.35 -80.15
CA ASP A 113 14.60 -72.84 -81.20
C ASP A 113 13.99 -73.91 -82.12
N PHE A 114 14.62 -74.17 -83.26
CA PHE A 114 14.21 -75.20 -84.22
C PHE A 114 15.35 -76.19 -84.54
N GLY A 115 15.03 -77.46 -84.84
CA GLY A 115 16.03 -78.46 -85.23
C GLY A 115 15.58 -79.92 -85.04
N LEU A 116 16.01 -80.83 -85.94
CA LEU A 116 15.79 -82.28 -85.88
C LEU A 116 17.07 -83.08 -86.27
N PRO A 117 17.42 -84.20 -85.60
CA PRO A 117 16.82 -84.74 -84.37
C PRO A 117 17.02 -83.78 -83.19
N THR A 118 16.53 -84.14 -82.00
CA THR A 118 16.44 -83.26 -80.81
C THR A 118 17.66 -82.38 -80.63
N LYS A 119 17.46 -81.08 -80.82
CA LYS A 119 18.48 -80.05 -80.65
C LYS A 119 19.00 -79.99 -79.21
N THR A 120 20.27 -79.66 -79.05
CA THR A 120 20.97 -79.48 -77.78
C THR A 120 21.82 -78.21 -77.84
N VAL A 121 22.23 -77.65 -76.69
CA VAL A 121 23.24 -76.58 -76.69
C VAL A 121 24.63 -77.19 -76.83
N LEU A 122 25.40 -76.74 -77.82
CA LEU A 122 26.78 -77.15 -78.10
C LEU A 122 27.80 -76.41 -77.23
N SER A 123 27.63 -75.10 -77.06
CA SER A 123 28.55 -74.22 -76.34
C SER A 123 27.85 -72.97 -75.82
N PHE A 124 28.43 -72.32 -74.81
CA PHE A 124 27.90 -71.07 -74.25
C PHE A 124 29.02 -70.25 -73.57
N GLY A 125 28.79 -68.95 -73.38
CA GLY A 125 29.76 -68.05 -72.73
C GLY A 125 29.51 -66.57 -73.01
N PRO A 126 30.45 -65.68 -72.64
CA PRO A 126 30.28 -64.25 -72.83
C PRO A 126 30.37 -63.86 -74.31
N LEU A 127 29.59 -62.85 -74.72
CA LEU A 127 29.63 -62.28 -76.06
C LEU A 127 30.80 -61.30 -76.22
N ALA A 128 31.14 -60.58 -75.15
CA ALA A 128 32.22 -59.60 -75.13
C ALA A 128 33.62 -60.23 -75.26
N THR A 129 33.78 -61.49 -74.86
CA THR A 129 35.05 -62.25 -74.92
C THR A 129 34.85 -63.64 -75.54
N PRO A 130 34.71 -63.76 -76.87
CA PRO A 130 34.39 -65.03 -77.54
C PRO A 130 35.37 -66.18 -77.27
N GLY A 131 36.62 -65.89 -76.92
CA GLY A 131 37.61 -66.89 -76.52
C GLY A 131 37.35 -67.58 -75.17
N SER A 132 36.36 -67.12 -74.41
CA SER A 132 35.91 -67.71 -73.13
C SER A 132 34.62 -68.53 -73.25
N VAL A 133 34.14 -68.77 -74.48
CA VAL A 133 33.03 -69.70 -74.76
C VAL A 133 33.49 -71.13 -74.49
N VAL A 134 32.73 -71.88 -73.69
CA VAL A 134 33.01 -73.27 -73.31
C VAL A 134 32.08 -74.24 -74.03
N ALA A 135 32.59 -75.44 -74.33
CA ALA A 135 31.76 -76.55 -74.79
C ALA A 135 30.82 -77.03 -73.67
N ASN A 136 29.61 -77.45 -74.02
CA ASN A 136 28.60 -77.88 -73.07
C ASN A 136 28.87 -79.30 -72.54
N GLY A 137 28.53 -79.54 -71.27
CA GLY A 137 28.79 -80.79 -70.56
C GLY A 137 29.31 -80.58 -69.14
N THR A 138 28.53 -79.93 -68.28
CA THR A 138 28.84 -79.59 -66.86
C THR A 138 29.95 -78.54 -66.64
N ASN A 139 30.33 -77.79 -67.67
CA ASN A 139 31.25 -76.65 -67.54
C ASN A 139 30.55 -75.39 -67.00
N THR A 140 31.36 -74.43 -66.57
CA THR A 140 30.94 -73.12 -66.07
C THR A 140 31.57 -72.02 -66.93
N ALA A 141 30.82 -70.97 -67.26
CA ALA A 141 31.31 -69.79 -67.96
C ALA A 141 30.88 -68.49 -67.25
N SER A 142 31.48 -67.37 -67.60
CA SER A 142 31.00 -66.05 -67.20
C SER A 142 30.01 -65.47 -68.23
N SER A 143 29.10 -64.63 -67.78
CA SER A 143 28.40 -63.66 -68.64
C SER A 143 29.26 -62.43 -68.94
N ASP A 144 28.74 -61.49 -69.73
CA ASP A 144 29.39 -60.22 -70.06
C ASP A 144 29.66 -59.32 -68.84
N GLN A 145 28.81 -59.37 -67.80
CA GLN A 145 29.01 -58.65 -66.52
C GLN A 145 29.54 -59.57 -65.39
N GLY A 146 30.09 -60.73 -65.74
CA GLY A 146 30.83 -61.59 -64.81
C GLY A 146 29.98 -62.47 -63.88
N ALA A 147 28.67 -62.58 -64.12
CA ALA A 147 27.82 -63.57 -63.46
C ALA A 147 28.22 -64.99 -63.87
N THR A 148 28.04 -65.95 -62.97
CA THR A 148 28.38 -67.35 -63.20
C THR A 148 27.23 -68.06 -63.92
N VAL A 149 27.49 -68.58 -65.11
CA VAL A 149 26.52 -69.36 -65.92
C VAL A 149 26.94 -70.83 -65.93
N VAL A 150 26.01 -71.72 -65.60
CA VAL A 150 26.15 -73.17 -65.74
C VAL A 150 25.00 -73.66 -66.61
N MET A 151 25.30 -74.03 -67.85
CA MET A 151 24.29 -74.50 -68.82
C MET A 151 24.47 -75.99 -69.11
N GLN A 152 23.35 -76.68 -69.30
CA GLN A 152 23.25 -78.11 -69.56
C GLN A 152 22.96 -78.39 -71.04
N THR A 153 23.18 -79.61 -71.50
CA THR A 153 22.97 -80.01 -72.91
C THR A 153 21.52 -79.88 -73.38
N ASN A 154 20.55 -80.01 -72.46
CA ASN A 154 19.13 -79.76 -72.73
C ASN A 154 18.75 -78.26 -72.73
N GLY A 155 19.73 -77.35 -72.60
CA GLY A 155 19.57 -75.89 -72.58
C GLY A 155 19.09 -75.30 -71.26
N SER A 156 18.78 -76.12 -70.23
CA SER A 156 18.53 -75.61 -68.87
C SER A 156 19.80 -74.94 -68.33
N PHE A 157 19.66 -73.86 -67.55
CA PHE A 157 20.82 -73.18 -66.98
C PHE A 157 20.54 -72.56 -65.61
N THR A 158 21.61 -72.50 -64.80
CA THR A 158 21.68 -71.65 -63.61
C THR A 158 22.52 -70.43 -63.95
N TYR A 159 21.99 -69.24 -63.67
CA TYR A 159 22.69 -67.96 -63.76
C TYR A 159 22.76 -67.36 -62.35
N THR A 160 23.96 -67.15 -61.84
CA THR A 160 24.22 -66.58 -60.51
C THR A 160 24.86 -65.21 -60.66
N PRO A 161 24.13 -64.11 -60.45
CA PRO A 161 24.66 -62.75 -60.58
C PRO A 161 25.79 -62.45 -59.59
N THR A 162 26.63 -61.48 -59.95
CA THR A 162 27.60 -60.89 -59.01
C THR A 162 26.84 -60.03 -57.99
N GLY A 163 27.06 -60.28 -56.68
CA GLY A 163 26.23 -59.78 -55.59
C GLY A 163 26.19 -58.26 -55.34
N SER A 164 26.68 -57.45 -56.29
CA SER A 164 26.60 -55.98 -56.30
C SER A 164 26.08 -55.39 -57.61
N PHE A 165 25.84 -56.21 -58.64
CA PHE A 165 25.39 -55.73 -59.96
C PHE A 165 23.87 -55.52 -59.99
N VAL A 166 23.45 -54.36 -60.53
CA VAL A 166 22.06 -54.07 -60.91
C VAL A 166 22.07 -53.55 -62.34
N GLY A 167 21.17 -54.06 -63.18
CA GLY A 167 21.12 -53.71 -64.60
C GLY A 167 20.93 -54.94 -65.51
N TYR A 168 21.23 -54.79 -66.79
CA TYR A 168 21.13 -55.88 -67.78
C TYR A 168 22.49 -56.54 -68.05
N ASP A 169 22.52 -57.86 -67.95
CA ASP A 169 23.64 -58.72 -68.29
C ASP A 169 23.29 -59.65 -69.45
N LYS A 170 24.29 -60.21 -70.15
CA LYS A 170 24.11 -61.03 -71.35
C LYS A 170 25.13 -62.16 -71.45
N PHE A 171 24.74 -63.23 -72.12
CA PHE A 171 25.64 -64.30 -72.57
C PHE A 171 25.11 -64.95 -73.85
N GLY A 172 25.99 -65.57 -74.63
CA GLY A 172 25.66 -66.30 -75.85
C GLY A 172 25.56 -67.81 -75.62
N TYR A 173 24.77 -68.48 -76.47
CA TYR A 173 24.77 -69.93 -76.61
C TYR A 173 24.68 -70.34 -78.08
N THR A 174 25.18 -71.54 -78.41
CA THR A 174 25.11 -72.14 -79.74
C THR A 174 24.28 -73.43 -79.66
N ALA A 175 23.23 -73.56 -80.47
CA ALA A 175 22.43 -74.77 -80.60
C ALA A 175 22.94 -75.66 -81.74
N THR A 176 22.84 -76.98 -81.56
CA THR A 176 23.21 -78.01 -82.54
C THR A 176 22.15 -79.11 -82.61
N THR A 177 22.06 -79.79 -83.76
CA THR A 177 21.32 -81.05 -83.95
C THR A 177 22.26 -82.21 -84.31
N THR A 178 23.58 -81.99 -84.23
CA THR A 178 24.65 -82.78 -84.91
C THR A 178 24.59 -82.78 -86.44
N THR A 179 23.69 -81.98 -87.04
CA THR A 179 23.62 -81.74 -88.49
C THR A 179 24.00 -80.28 -88.76
N PRO A 180 25.19 -79.97 -89.31
CA PRO A 180 25.64 -78.60 -89.49
C PRO A 180 24.84 -77.86 -90.60
N PRO A 181 24.83 -76.51 -90.60
CA PRO A 181 25.49 -75.62 -89.63
C PRO A 181 24.81 -75.58 -88.25
N ASP A 182 25.59 -75.23 -87.24
CA ASP A 182 25.09 -74.87 -85.91
C ASP A 182 24.80 -73.36 -85.87
N ASP A 183 23.91 -72.90 -84.99
CA ASP A 183 23.43 -71.52 -84.95
C ASP A 183 23.48 -70.94 -83.52
N ALA A 184 23.63 -69.62 -83.39
CA ALA A 184 23.93 -68.97 -82.12
C ALA A 184 22.98 -67.83 -81.76
N ALA A 185 22.65 -67.71 -80.47
CA ALA A 185 21.73 -66.71 -79.94
C ALA A 185 22.20 -66.15 -78.58
N THR A 186 21.47 -65.14 -78.08
CA THR A 186 21.81 -64.39 -76.86
C THR A 186 20.74 -64.54 -75.80
N VAL A 187 21.14 -64.83 -74.56
CA VAL A 187 20.32 -64.66 -73.37
C VAL A 187 20.59 -63.29 -72.76
N THR A 188 19.54 -62.54 -72.42
CA THR A 188 19.63 -61.30 -71.63
C THR A 188 19.00 -61.52 -70.25
N VAL A 189 19.64 -61.05 -69.18
CA VAL A 189 19.15 -61.17 -67.80
C VAL A 189 19.11 -59.79 -67.13
N GLY A 190 17.93 -59.35 -66.68
CA GLY A 190 17.79 -58.17 -65.82
C GLY A 190 18.00 -58.53 -64.35
N VAL A 191 18.94 -57.87 -63.67
CA VAL A 191 19.35 -58.17 -62.29
C VAL A 191 18.95 -57.02 -61.36
N GLY A 192 18.14 -57.32 -60.34
CA GLY A 192 17.70 -56.40 -59.29
C GLY A 192 16.20 -56.10 -59.29
N THR A 193 15.75 -55.35 -58.28
CA THR A 193 14.35 -54.93 -58.12
C THR A 193 14.16 -53.52 -58.70
N PRO A 194 13.22 -53.28 -59.64
CA PRO A 194 12.94 -51.93 -60.16
C PRO A 194 12.57 -50.93 -59.07
N VAL A 195 12.90 -49.65 -59.27
CA VAL A 195 12.58 -48.59 -58.32
C VAL A 195 11.09 -48.26 -58.35
N THR A 196 10.46 -48.16 -57.18
CA THR A 196 9.12 -47.56 -57.03
C THR A 196 9.25 -46.34 -56.13
N ALA A 197 9.02 -45.17 -56.71
CA ALA A 197 9.09 -43.89 -56.02
C ALA A 197 7.76 -43.59 -55.31
N GLN A 198 7.81 -43.06 -54.09
CA GLN A 198 6.64 -42.78 -53.26
C GLN A 198 6.55 -41.30 -52.85
N ALA A 199 5.32 -40.80 -52.69
CA ALA A 199 5.12 -39.39 -52.34
C ALA A 199 5.71 -39.05 -50.95
N ASN A 200 6.42 -37.92 -50.89
CA ASN A 200 7.05 -37.42 -49.66
C ASN A 200 6.30 -36.19 -49.15
N PHE A 201 6.26 -36.01 -47.82
CA PHE A 201 5.56 -34.90 -47.17
C PHE A 201 6.46 -34.24 -46.12
N TYR A 202 6.68 -32.93 -46.24
CA TYR A 202 7.46 -32.15 -45.28
C TYR A 202 6.71 -30.88 -44.88
N THR A 203 6.73 -30.57 -43.58
CA THR A 203 6.44 -29.21 -43.11
C THR A 203 7.70 -28.37 -43.27
N ILE A 204 7.55 -27.09 -43.61
CA ILE A 204 8.66 -26.14 -43.78
C ILE A 204 8.35 -24.89 -42.95
N THR A 205 9.35 -24.35 -42.25
CA THR A 205 9.21 -23.08 -41.53
C THR A 205 9.29 -21.91 -42.53
N GLY A 206 8.32 -21.02 -42.53
CA GLY A 206 8.29 -19.85 -43.41
C GLY A 206 9.57 -19.02 -43.31
N ASN A 207 10.08 -18.53 -44.45
CA ASN A 207 11.32 -17.73 -44.57
C ASN A 207 12.62 -18.38 -44.03
N VAL A 208 12.61 -19.66 -43.65
CA VAL A 208 13.78 -20.39 -43.13
C VAL A 208 14.12 -21.55 -44.06
N THR A 209 15.34 -21.54 -44.60
CA THR A 209 15.86 -22.61 -45.47
C THR A 209 15.87 -23.95 -44.74
N ASN A 210 15.57 -25.05 -45.43
CA ASN A 210 15.41 -26.40 -44.88
C ASN A 210 16.28 -27.41 -45.64
N THR A 211 17.02 -28.25 -44.92
CA THR A 211 17.91 -29.28 -45.45
C THR A 211 17.46 -30.67 -45.00
N GLN A 212 17.07 -31.51 -45.94
CA GLN A 212 16.86 -32.94 -45.70
C GLN A 212 18.12 -33.71 -46.13
N LEU A 213 18.72 -34.44 -45.19
CA LEU A 213 19.89 -35.28 -45.45
C LEU A 213 19.49 -36.56 -46.19
N ALA A 214 20.45 -37.16 -46.91
CA ALA A 214 20.27 -38.44 -47.57
C ALA A 214 19.82 -39.53 -46.57
N PRO A 215 18.91 -40.45 -46.94
CA PRO A 215 18.38 -40.66 -48.29
C PRO A 215 17.28 -39.68 -48.73
N GLY A 216 16.84 -38.75 -47.87
CA GLY A 216 15.86 -37.71 -48.19
C GLY A 216 14.63 -38.23 -48.95
N VAL A 217 14.42 -37.78 -50.18
CA VAL A 217 13.29 -38.19 -51.03
C VAL A 217 13.30 -39.69 -51.39
N LEU A 218 14.45 -40.37 -51.32
CA LEU A 218 14.59 -41.81 -51.58
C LEU A 218 14.32 -42.66 -50.32
N GLY A 219 14.06 -42.04 -49.17
CA GLY A 219 13.96 -42.72 -47.87
C GLY A 219 12.74 -43.62 -47.72
N ASN A 220 11.63 -43.27 -48.35
CA ASN A 220 10.38 -44.04 -48.43
C ASN A 220 10.29 -44.93 -49.69
N ASP A 221 11.19 -44.79 -50.65
CA ASP A 221 11.17 -45.53 -51.91
C ASP A 221 11.57 -47.00 -51.76
N THR A 222 11.05 -47.86 -52.63
CA THR A 222 11.41 -49.29 -52.69
C THR A 222 12.17 -49.62 -53.98
N GLY A 223 12.86 -50.76 -53.98
CA GLY A 223 13.80 -51.16 -55.05
C GLY A 223 15.25 -50.92 -54.65
N ASP A 224 16.18 -51.56 -55.36
CA ASP A 224 17.60 -51.60 -55.00
C ASP A 224 18.39 -50.41 -55.58
N GLN A 225 19.54 -50.05 -55.00
CA GLN A 225 20.50 -49.05 -55.53
C GLN A 225 19.85 -47.77 -56.13
N ARG A 226 18.87 -47.21 -55.42
CA ARG A 226 18.07 -46.07 -55.88
C ARG A 226 18.91 -44.80 -55.93
N VAL A 227 18.83 -44.07 -57.04
CA VAL A 227 19.40 -42.72 -57.19
C VAL A 227 18.41 -41.78 -57.88
N VAL A 228 18.41 -40.51 -57.51
CA VAL A 228 17.65 -39.47 -58.21
C VAL A 228 18.34 -39.17 -59.55
N THR A 229 17.59 -39.29 -60.64
CA THR A 229 18.08 -39.11 -62.01
C THR A 229 17.47 -37.93 -62.75
N ALA A 230 16.33 -37.40 -62.28
CA ALA A 230 15.76 -36.15 -62.77
C ALA A 230 14.94 -35.44 -61.67
N VAL A 231 14.85 -34.11 -61.76
CA VAL A 231 14.02 -33.25 -60.90
C VAL A 231 13.15 -32.39 -61.81
N ASN A 232 11.84 -32.33 -61.54
CA ASN A 232 10.84 -31.70 -62.42
C ASN A 232 10.95 -32.18 -63.88
N GLY A 233 11.19 -33.48 -64.08
CA GLY A 233 11.29 -34.13 -65.38
C GLY A 233 12.60 -33.89 -66.17
N ASN A 234 13.56 -33.13 -65.62
CA ASN A 234 14.83 -32.83 -66.30
C ASN A 234 16.03 -33.42 -65.53
N THR A 235 16.92 -34.12 -66.23
CA THR A 235 18.13 -34.73 -65.66
C THR A 235 19.19 -33.69 -65.27
N ALA A 236 19.26 -32.57 -66.00
CA ALA A 236 20.20 -31.48 -65.72
C ALA A 236 19.89 -30.71 -64.43
N ASN A 237 18.75 -30.97 -63.80
CA ASN A 237 18.33 -30.34 -62.54
C ASN A 237 18.88 -31.07 -61.30
N VAL A 238 19.43 -32.28 -61.42
CA VAL A 238 20.00 -33.01 -60.27
C VAL A 238 21.28 -32.31 -59.79
N GLY A 239 21.34 -31.98 -58.49
CA GLY A 239 22.41 -31.20 -57.87
C GLY A 239 22.37 -29.69 -58.19
N VAL A 240 21.35 -29.22 -58.91
CA VAL A 240 21.20 -27.82 -59.33
C VAL A 240 19.97 -27.20 -58.66
N ALA A 241 20.05 -25.90 -58.35
CA ALA A 241 18.93 -25.15 -57.79
C ALA A 241 17.85 -24.86 -58.85
N VAL A 242 16.60 -25.18 -58.55
CA VAL A 242 15.43 -25.07 -59.43
C VAL A 242 14.32 -24.30 -58.72
N THR A 243 13.66 -23.39 -59.44
CA THR A 243 12.49 -22.68 -58.92
C THR A 243 11.23 -23.56 -58.94
N THR A 244 10.49 -23.54 -57.84
CA THR A 244 9.23 -24.26 -57.63
C THR A 244 8.02 -23.45 -58.11
N ALA A 245 6.82 -24.03 -58.07
CA ALA A 245 5.59 -23.37 -58.55
C ALA A 245 5.30 -22.07 -57.79
N GLN A 246 5.54 -22.03 -56.48
CA GLN A 246 5.30 -20.85 -55.64
C GLN A 246 6.50 -19.89 -55.56
N SER A 247 7.51 -20.06 -56.42
CA SER A 247 8.76 -19.28 -56.46
C SER A 247 9.77 -19.53 -55.32
N GLY A 248 9.61 -20.63 -54.56
CA GLY A 248 10.69 -21.16 -53.71
C GLY A 248 11.81 -21.79 -54.56
N THR A 249 12.94 -22.13 -53.95
CA THR A 249 14.08 -22.74 -54.65
C THR A 249 14.46 -24.09 -54.02
N VAL A 250 14.53 -25.16 -54.81
CA VAL A 250 14.95 -26.49 -54.36
C VAL A 250 16.21 -26.96 -55.10
N ASN A 251 17.15 -27.58 -54.41
CA ASN A 251 18.27 -28.34 -54.99
C ASN A 251 18.24 -29.77 -54.43
N VAL A 252 18.13 -30.78 -55.29
CA VAL A 252 18.02 -32.20 -54.91
C VAL A 252 19.24 -32.97 -55.42
N GLY A 253 19.97 -33.62 -54.52
CA GLY A 253 21.13 -34.47 -54.82
C GLY A 253 20.74 -35.84 -55.40
N ALA A 254 21.68 -36.48 -56.09
CA ALA A 254 21.50 -37.84 -56.63
C ALA A 254 21.28 -38.91 -55.53
N ASP A 255 21.76 -38.63 -54.31
CA ASP A 255 21.59 -39.44 -53.10
C ASP A 255 20.23 -39.21 -52.40
N GLY A 256 19.37 -38.37 -52.98
CA GLY A 256 18.05 -38.03 -52.46
C GLY A 256 18.01 -36.94 -51.39
N SER A 257 19.17 -36.43 -50.94
CA SER A 257 19.23 -35.23 -50.09
C SER A 257 18.64 -34.02 -50.82
N PHE A 258 18.10 -33.03 -50.10
CA PHE A 258 17.72 -31.76 -50.72
C PHE A 258 17.82 -30.55 -49.79
N LEU A 259 18.07 -29.40 -50.40
CA LEU A 259 18.02 -28.08 -49.79
C LEU A 259 16.85 -27.30 -50.39
N TYR A 260 15.97 -26.75 -49.56
CA TYR A 260 14.81 -25.97 -49.97
C TYR A 260 14.80 -24.60 -49.28
N ASP A 261 14.78 -23.53 -50.07
CA ASP A 261 14.58 -22.15 -49.60
C ASP A 261 13.14 -21.72 -49.95
N PRO A 262 12.24 -21.52 -48.96
CA PRO A 262 10.85 -21.19 -49.23
C PRO A 262 10.70 -19.82 -49.89
N PRO A 263 9.63 -19.59 -50.69
CA PRO A 263 9.34 -18.27 -51.24
C PRO A 263 9.07 -17.28 -50.10
N ALA A 264 9.60 -16.06 -50.25
CA ALA A 264 9.52 -15.04 -49.20
C ALA A 264 8.05 -14.71 -48.87
N GLY A 265 7.70 -14.83 -47.59
CA GLY A 265 6.39 -14.48 -47.04
C GLY A 265 5.21 -15.33 -47.50
N TYR A 266 5.44 -16.43 -48.23
CA TYR A 266 4.37 -17.36 -48.61
C TYR A 266 4.16 -18.43 -47.54
N GLU A 267 2.91 -18.58 -47.08
CA GLU A 267 2.44 -19.74 -46.32
C GLU A 267 1.43 -20.54 -47.16
N GLY A 268 1.47 -21.87 -47.06
CA GLY A 268 0.64 -22.77 -47.85
C GLY A 268 1.41 -23.90 -48.53
N PRO A 269 0.77 -24.62 -49.47
CA PRO A 269 1.38 -25.74 -50.17
C PRO A 269 2.34 -25.28 -51.27
N ASP A 270 3.45 -25.99 -51.43
CA ASP A 270 4.31 -25.98 -52.61
C ASP A 270 4.78 -27.41 -52.94
N SER A 271 5.35 -27.65 -54.12
CA SER A 271 5.79 -28.99 -54.51
C SER A 271 6.85 -29.00 -55.61
N PHE A 272 7.55 -30.13 -55.69
CA PHE A 272 8.38 -30.52 -56.83
C PHE A 272 8.26 -32.02 -57.08
N THR A 273 8.75 -32.50 -58.22
CA THR A 273 8.82 -33.93 -58.53
C THR A 273 10.26 -34.39 -58.68
N TYR A 274 10.53 -35.64 -58.33
CA TYR A 274 11.80 -36.31 -58.60
C TYR A 274 11.53 -37.62 -59.34
N THR A 275 12.56 -38.13 -60.02
CA THR A 275 12.53 -39.43 -60.70
C THR A 275 13.71 -40.27 -60.24
N ALA A 276 13.42 -41.43 -59.66
CA ALA A 276 14.40 -42.38 -59.17
C ALA A 276 14.57 -43.56 -60.13
N ASN A 277 15.79 -44.06 -60.26
CA ASN A 277 16.16 -45.19 -61.12
C ASN A 277 17.35 -45.93 -60.49
N ASN A 278 17.66 -47.12 -60.98
CA ASN A 278 18.76 -47.97 -60.52
C ASN A 278 19.48 -48.75 -61.63
N GLY A 279 19.23 -48.43 -62.90
CA GLY A 279 19.90 -49.05 -64.05
C GLY A 279 19.08 -50.11 -64.79
N LEU A 280 17.89 -50.48 -64.28
CA LEU A 280 16.96 -51.39 -64.96
C LEU A 280 16.13 -50.75 -66.08
N ASN A 281 16.36 -49.46 -66.39
CA ASN A 281 15.62 -48.66 -67.37
C ASN A 281 14.11 -48.57 -67.12
N LEU A 282 13.69 -48.74 -65.87
CA LEU A 282 12.33 -48.55 -65.38
C LEU A 282 12.32 -47.41 -64.34
N PRO A 283 12.47 -46.14 -64.75
CA PRO A 283 12.44 -45.01 -63.84
C PRO A 283 11.03 -44.80 -63.26
N SER A 284 10.96 -44.42 -61.99
CA SER A 284 9.71 -44.08 -61.28
C SER A 284 9.77 -42.66 -60.76
N SER A 285 8.67 -41.90 -60.93
CA SER A 285 8.58 -40.51 -60.46
C SER A 285 7.57 -40.36 -59.32
N ALA A 286 7.85 -39.45 -58.38
CA ALA A 286 6.94 -39.11 -57.30
C ALA A 286 6.96 -37.61 -56.97
N VAL A 287 5.95 -37.16 -56.22
CA VAL A 287 5.76 -35.78 -55.78
C VAL A 287 6.31 -35.61 -54.36
N VAL A 288 7.03 -34.52 -54.13
CA VAL A 288 7.35 -34.01 -52.79
C VAL A 288 6.41 -32.85 -52.49
N SER A 289 5.59 -33.00 -51.46
CA SER A 289 4.65 -31.97 -51.00
C SER A 289 5.23 -31.24 -49.79
N LEU A 290 5.29 -29.92 -49.90
CA LEU A 290 5.85 -29.02 -48.89
C LEU A 290 4.71 -28.17 -48.31
N THR A 291 4.54 -28.16 -46.99
CA THR A 291 3.55 -27.32 -46.29
C THR A 291 4.28 -26.24 -45.50
N ILE A 292 4.22 -25.00 -45.97
CA ILE A 292 4.97 -23.88 -45.42
C ILE A 292 4.10 -23.15 -44.39
N VAL A 293 4.58 -23.06 -43.15
CA VAL A 293 3.88 -22.46 -42.00
C VAL A 293 4.87 -21.82 -41.01
N GLY A 294 4.40 -20.88 -40.20
CA GLY A 294 5.17 -20.26 -39.14
C GLY A 294 6.14 -19.22 -39.69
N MET A 295 5.62 -18.05 -40.04
CA MET A 295 6.39 -16.97 -40.63
C MET A 295 7.34 -16.25 -39.65
N ILE A 296 8.58 -16.04 -40.08
CA ILE A 296 9.59 -15.20 -39.40
C ILE A 296 10.26 -14.28 -40.43
N TRP A 297 10.20 -12.97 -40.22
CA TRP A 297 10.86 -11.96 -41.05
C TRP A 297 12.17 -11.51 -40.41
N PHE A 298 13.25 -11.54 -41.18
CA PHE A 298 14.59 -11.23 -40.69
C PHE A 298 15.06 -9.84 -41.17
N VAL A 299 15.53 -9.01 -40.24
CA VAL A 299 16.06 -7.67 -40.50
C VAL A 299 17.46 -7.55 -39.91
N ASN A 300 18.46 -7.25 -40.74
CA ASN A 300 19.87 -7.20 -40.35
C ASN A 300 20.55 -5.97 -40.99
N SER A 301 20.93 -4.98 -40.18
CA SER A 301 21.58 -3.75 -40.66
C SER A 301 22.97 -3.98 -41.29
N GLY A 302 23.57 -5.15 -41.11
CA GLY A 302 24.83 -5.56 -41.74
C GLY A 302 24.67 -6.34 -43.05
N ALA A 303 23.43 -6.58 -43.52
CA ALA A 303 23.17 -7.31 -44.75
C ALA A 303 23.34 -6.45 -46.02
N GLY A 304 23.61 -7.10 -47.15
CA GLY A 304 23.66 -6.45 -48.45
C GLY A 304 22.31 -5.86 -48.88
N SER A 305 22.34 -4.92 -49.84
CA SER A 305 21.13 -4.31 -50.40
C SER A 305 20.24 -5.33 -51.11
N ASN A 306 18.94 -5.00 -51.23
CA ASN A 306 17.91 -5.83 -51.86
C ASN A 306 17.57 -7.14 -51.13
N GLY A 307 17.73 -7.17 -49.80
CA GLY A 307 17.18 -8.23 -48.97
C GLY A 307 15.64 -8.30 -49.05
N ILE A 308 15.10 -9.52 -48.99
CA ILE A 308 13.67 -9.84 -49.13
C ILE A 308 13.04 -10.39 -47.83
N GLY A 309 13.80 -10.38 -46.72
CA GLY A 309 13.30 -10.72 -45.39
C GLY A 309 13.39 -12.20 -44.99
N THR A 310 13.94 -13.08 -45.83
CA THR A 310 14.23 -14.47 -45.47
C THR A 310 15.51 -14.57 -44.62
N LEU A 311 15.72 -15.70 -43.94
CA LEU A 311 16.95 -15.96 -43.16
C LEU A 311 18.22 -15.85 -44.03
N ALA A 312 18.15 -16.31 -45.29
CA ALA A 312 19.25 -16.24 -46.23
C ALA A 312 19.44 -14.84 -46.87
N LYS A 313 18.38 -14.02 -46.93
CA LYS A 313 18.37 -12.68 -47.54
C LYS A 313 17.58 -11.67 -46.68
N PRO A 314 18.02 -11.38 -45.45
CA PRO A 314 17.30 -10.51 -44.52
C PRO A 314 17.22 -9.07 -45.04
N PHE A 315 16.17 -8.34 -44.68
CA PHE A 315 16.03 -6.91 -44.99
C PHE A 315 17.21 -6.12 -44.41
N SER A 316 17.84 -5.26 -45.21
CA SER A 316 19.02 -4.50 -44.79
C SER A 316 18.69 -3.25 -43.94
N SER A 317 17.41 -2.89 -43.80
CA SER A 317 16.98 -1.77 -42.96
C SER A 317 15.53 -1.92 -42.48
N LEU A 318 15.19 -1.22 -41.38
CA LEU A 318 13.82 -1.14 -40.89
C LEU A 318 12.88 -0.43 -41.88
N ALA A 319 13.41 0.53 -42.66
CA ALA A 319 12.66 1.20 -43.72
C ALA A 319 12.26 0.23 -44.85
N SER A 320 13.15 -0.68 -45.27
CA SER A 320 12.85 -1.69 -46.29
C SER A 320 11.82 -2.74 -45.84
N PHE A 321 11.81 -3.08 -44.55
CA PHE A 321 10.73 -3.87 -43.95
C PHE A 321 9.42 -3.06 -43.91
N GLN A 322 9.48 -1.81 -43.44
CA GLN A 322 8.28 -0.99 -43.23
C GLN A 322 7.56 -0.62 -44.54
N SER A 323 8.28 -0.50 -45.67
CA SER A 323 7.66 -0.28 -46.98
C SER A 323 6.76 -1.44 -47.43
N VAL A 324 6.93 -2.64 -46.87
CA VAL A 324 6.13 -3.82 -47.18
C VAL A 324 5.27 -4.32 -46.03
N ASN A 325 5.41 -3.83 -44.79
CA ASN A 325 4.59 -4.27 -43.64
C ASN A 325 3.10 -3.85 -43.75
N ASN A 326 2.35 -4.52 -44.63
CA ASN A 326 1.00 -4.15 -45.07
C ASN A 326 0.02 -5.33 -45.22
N GLY A 327 0.49 -6.59 -45.11
CA GLY A 327 -0.33 -7.80 -45.23
C GLY A 327 -0.88 -8.15 -46.63
N ASN A 328 -0.49 -7.43 -47.68
CA ASN A 328 -0.84 -7.72 -49.08
C ASN A 328 0.26 -8.56 -49.75
N ASP A 329 -0.03 -9.28 -50.84
CA ASP A 329 0.96 -9.82 -51.79
C ASP A 329 2.20 -10.52 -51.16
N ASN A 330 1.99 -11.52 -50.29
CA ASN A 330 3.03 -12.24 -49.53
C ASN A 330 3.97 -11.33 -48.70
N ASN A 331 3.59 -10.09 -48.41
CA ASN A 331 4.35 -9.21 -47.53
C ASN A 331 4.03 -9.48 -46.05
N PRO A 332 4.82 -8.95 -45.08
CA PRO A 332 4.57 -9.17 -43.66
C PRO A 332 3.15 -8.80 -43.23
N ALA A 333 2.51 -9.73 -42.51
CA ALA A 333 1.09 -9.73 -42.18
C ALA A 333 0.82 -9.71 -40.67
N ALA A 334 -0.46 -9.62 -40.29
CA ALA A 334 -0.88 -9.68 -38.90
C ALA A 334 -0.61 -11.07 -38.29
N GLY A 335 0.00 -11.12 -37.10
CA GLY A 335 0.43 -12.35 -36.42
C GLY A 335 1.89 -12.75 -36.67
N ASP A 336 2.56 -12.14 -37.65
CA ASP A 336 3.94 -12.49 -38.02
C ASP A 336 4.97 -12.14 -36.94
N ASN A 337 6.10 -12.84 -36.99
CA ASN A 337 7.25 -12.62 -36.13
C ASN A 337 8.32 -11.85 -36.89
N ILE A 338 8.89 -10.80 -36.29
CA ILE A 338 9.93 -9.95 -36.88
C ILE A 338 11.18 -10.03 -36.00
N PHE A 339 12.29 -10.51 -36.55
CA PHE A 339 13.56 -10.66 -35.86
C PHE A 339 14.59 -9.63 -36.31
N LEU A 340 15.11 -8.82 -35.37
CA LEU A 340 16.15 -7.83 -35.59
C LEU A 340 17.49 -8.33 -35.03
N TYR A 341 18.50 -8.46 -35.90
CA TYR A 341 19.87 -8.76 -35.48
C TYR A 341 20.50 -7.56 -34.76
N THR A 342 21.44 -7.81 -33.85
CA THR A 342 22.26 -6.77 -33.19
C THR A 342 22.82 -5.78 -34.23
N GLY A 343 22.56 -4.49 -34.03
CA GLY A 343 22.89 -3.46 -35.02
C GLY A 343 22.20 -2.13 -34.72
N SER A 344 22.35 -1.16 -35.62
CA SER A 344 21.73 0.17 -35.51
C SER A 344 20.71 0.37 -36.62
N TYR A 345 19.48 0.72 -36.24
CA TYR A 345 18.36 0.89 -37.14
C TYR A 345 17.82 2.32 -37.04
N SER A 346 17.66 2.97 -38.20
CA SER A 346 17.06 4.30 -38.31
C SER A 346 15.66 4.23 -38.91
N GLY A 347 14.78 5.11 -38.44
CA GLY A 347 13.36 5.14 -38.78
C GLY A 347 12.49 4.43 -37.75
N GLY A 348 11.17 4.62 -37.87
CA GLY A 348 10.19 3.97 -37.01
C GLY A 348 9.58 2.73 -37.66
N VAL A 349 9.03 1.84 -36.82
CA VAL A 349 8.19 0.72 -37.24
C VAL A 349 6.77 0.88 -36.71
N THR A 350 5.79 0.59 -37.56
CA THR A 350 4.38 0.45 -37.22
C THR A 350 4.03 -1.02 -37.36
N LEU A 351 3.61 -1.64 -36.26
CA LEU A 351 3.24 -3.05 -36.22
C LEU A 351 1.79 -3.25 -36.65
N LEU A 352 1.52 -4.37 -37.31
CA LEU A 352 0.17 -4.87 -37.57
C LEU A 352 -0.32 -5.68 -36.36
N ASN A 353 -1.61 -6.02 -36.32
CA ASN A 353 -2.20 -6.78 -35.22
C ASN A 353 -1.43 -8.08 -34.94
N ASN A 354 -1.28 -8.44 -33.67
CA ASN A 354 -0.62 -9.67 -33.17
C ASN A 354 0.85 -9.87 -33.58
N GLN A 355 1.48 -8.92 -34.29
CA GLN A 355 2.90 -9.03 -34.66
C GLN A 355 3.83 -9.00 -33.43
N LYS A 356 4.92 -9.76 -33.50
CA LYS A 356 5.98 -9.81 -32.47
C LYS A 356 7.27 -9.20 -33.00
N LEU A 357 7.68 -8.06 -32.44
CA LEU A 357 8.97 -7.43 -32.70
C LEU A 357 10.01 -7.95 -31.69
N ILE A 358 10.97 -8.73 -32.18
CA ILE A 358 11.92 -9.49 -31.37
C ILE A 358 13.34 -9.07 -31.77
N GLY A 359 14.07 -8.41 -30.89
CA GLY A 359 15.49 -8.14 -31.08
C GLY A 359 16.37 -9.27 -30.56
N GLN A 360 17.60 -9.33 -31.08
CA GLN A 360 18.60 -10.33 -30.70
C GLN A 360 19.07 -10.27 -29.23
N GLY A 361 18.76 -9.18 -28.51
CA GLY A 361 18.97 -9.05 -27.07
C GLY A 361 17.94 -9.79 -26.20
N ALA A 362 16.91 -10.39 -26.79
CA ALA A 362 15.88 -11.13 -26.06
C ALA A 362 16.49 -12.27 -25.21
N LYS A 363 16.12 -12.39 -23.94
CA LYS A 363 16.74 -13.39 -23.04
C LYS A 363 16.24 -14.81 -23.29
N ALA A 364 15.02 -14.95 -23.81
CA ALA A 364 14.46 -16.24 -24.26
C ALA A 364 14.86 -16.55 -25.71
N SER A 365 14.84 -17.83 -26.10
CA SER A 365 15.14 -18.25 -27.48
C SER A 365 14.07 -17.77 -28.48
N LEU A 366 14.47 -17.51 -29.72
CA LEU A 366 13.55 -17.01 -30.76
C LEU A 366 12.33 -17.95 -30.92
N ALA A 367 12.56 -19.26 -31.03
CA ALA A 367 11.49 -20.28 -31.13
C ALA A 367 10.51 -20.24 -29.93
N SER A 368 11.01 -19.99 -28.70
CA SER A 368 10.15 -19.87 -27.52
C SER A 368 9.29 -18.60 -27.54
N ILE A 369 9.77 -17.50 -28.12
CA ILE A 369 9.04 -16.23 -28.20
C ILE A 369 8.02 -16.25 -29.34
N THR A 370 8.39 -16.81 -30.50
CA THR A 370 7.47 -16.97 -31.62
C THR A 370 6.39 -18.02 -31.32
N GLY A 371 6.73 -19.07 -30.58
CA GLY A 371 5.88 -20.25 -30.38
C GLY A 371 5.99 -21.25 -31.54
N ILE A 372 6.90 -21.02 -32.49
CA ILE A 372 7.11 -21.87 -33.66
C ILE A 372 8.01 -23.05 -33.26
N THR A 373 7.51 -24.26 -33.44
CA THR A 373 8.34 -25.46 -33.47
C THR A 373 8.97 -25.56 -34.86
N LEU A 374 10.30 -25.50 -34.94
CA LEU A 374 11.01 -25.62 -36.22
C LEU A 374 10.74 -26.97 -36.86
N ALA A 375 10.48 -26.97 -38.17
CA ALA A 375 10.38 -28.20 -38.92
C ALA A 375 11.71 -28.98 -38.92
N PRO A 376 11.69 -30.33 -38.96
CA PRO A 376 12.91 -31.12 -39.11
C PRO A 376 13.71 -30.67 -40.33
N GLY A 377 15.03 -30.51 -40.16
CA GLY A 377 15.93 -30.02 -41.21
C GLY A 377 15.98 -28.50 -41.38
N SER A 378 15.16 -27.70 -40.68
CA SER A 378 15.25 -26.23 -40.75
C SER A 378 16.64 -25.74 -40.31
N ALA A 379 17.16 -24.74 -41.02
CA ALA A 379 18.37 -24.03 -40.64
C ALA A 379 18.24 -23.47 -39.21
N ALA A 380 19.35 -23.46 -38.47
CA ALA A 380 19.35 -22.97 -37.10
C ALA A 380 18.94 -21.49 -37.05
N LEU A 381 17.92 -21.18 -36.23
CA LEU A 381 17.55 -19.80 -35.97
C LEU A 381 18.71 -19.04 -35.31
N PRO A 382 18.84 -17.72 -35.53
CA PRO A 382 19.87 -16.92 -34.88
C PRO A 382 19.79 -17.03 -33.35
N PRO A 383 20.94 -17.09 -32.65
CA PRO A 383 20.96 -17.07 -31.20
C PRO A 383 20.45 -15.72 -30.69
N THR A 384 19.73 -15.75 -29.58
CA THR A 384 19.31 -14.57 -28.81
C THR A 384 20.25 -14.37 -27.61
N ASN A 385 19.88 -13.50 -26.66
CA ASN A 385 20.69 -13.15 -25.48
C ASN A 385 22.09 -12.58 -25.85
N LEU A 386 22.15 -11.76 -26.91
CA LEU A 386 23.32 -10.96 -27.28
C LEU A 386 23.07 -9.47 -26.97
N ALA A 387 23.81 -8.55 -27.60
CA ALA A 387 23.56 -7.13 -27.44
C ALA A 387 22.29 -6.68 -28.18
N ASP A 388 21.53 -5.77 -27.58
CA ASP A 388 20.32 -5.20 -28.15
C ASP A 388 20.56 -4.58 -29.55
N PRO A 389 19.67 -4.81 -30.53
CA PRO A 389 19.53 -3.90 -31.65
C PRO A 389 19.02 -2.53 -31.14
N ASN A 390 19.63 -1.46 -31.65
CA ASN A 390 19.32 -0.08 -31.27
C ASN A 390 18.46 0.60 -32.34
N LEU A 391 17.23 0.99 -31.99
CA LEU A 391 16.28 1.68 -32.86
C LEU A 391 16.28 3.19 -32.57
N THR A 392 16.34 3.99 -33.62
CA THR A 392 16.36 5.47 -33.53
C THR A 392 15.42 6.10 -34.56
N ASN A 393 14.56 7.03 -34.13
CA ASN A 393 13.72 7.82 -35.02
C ASN A 393 13.74 9.31 -34.66
N ALA A 394 14.57 10.06 -35.38
CA ALA A 394 14.76 11.50 -35.18
C ALA A 394 13.54 12.37 -35.59
N SER A 395 12.53 11.81 -36.28
CA SER A 395 11.42 12.59 -36.87
C SER A 395 10.01 12.05 -36.57
N GLY A 396 9.86 11.12 -35.62
CA GLY A 396 8.57 10.51 -35.33
C GLY A 396 8.55 9.53 -34.17
N ASN A 397 7.65 8.55 -34.26
CA ASN A 397 7.51 7.46 -33.30
C ASN A 397 8.47 6.32 -33.65
N SER A 398 9.17 5.73 -32.68
CA SER A 398 10.06 4.59 -32.97
C SER A 398 9.31 3.27 -33.12
N VAL A 399 8.37 2.97 -32.22
CA VAL A 399 7.48 1.79 -32.33
C VAL A 399 6.03 2.22 -32.13
N SER A 400 5.21 2.07 -33.18
CA SER A 400 3.77 2.32 -33.14
C SER A 400 3.01 0.99 -33.12
N LEU A 401 2.10 0.84 -32.16
CA LEU A 401 1.40 -0.40 -31.82
C LEU A 401 0.01 -0.48 -32.45
N ALA A 402 -0.34 -1.68 -32.91
CA ALA A 402 -1.70 -2.12 -33.19
C ALA A 402 -2.18 -3.06 -32.06
N SER A 403 -3.23 -3.86 -32.29
CA SER A 403 -3.78 -4.74 -31.26
C SER A 403 -2.96 -6.01 -31.08
N GLY A 404 -2.55 -6.34 -29.85
CA GLY A 404 -2.01 -7.68 -29.51
C GLY A 404 -0.49 -7.84 -29.69
N ASN A 405 0.27 -6.75 -29.78
CA ASN A 405 1.69 -6.82 -30.11
C ASN A 405 2.60 -7.31 -28.96
N THR A 406 3.72 -7.92 -29.33
CA THR A 406 4.85 -8.19 -28.43
C THR A 406 6.07 -7.38 -28.85
N VAL A 407 6.79 -6.77 -27.92
CA VAL A 407 8.05 -6.03 -28.16
C VAL A 407 9.10 -6.49 -27.15
N ARG A 408 10.17 -7.15 -27.60
CA ARG A 408 11.18 -7.74 -26.70
C ARG A 408 12.61 -7.67 -27.25
N GLY A 409 13.59 -7.47 -26.38
CA GLY A 409 15.00 -7.77 -26.66
C GLY A 409 15.75 -6.72 -27.46
N LEU A 410 15.43 -5.44 -27.26
CA LEU A 410 15.95 -4.32 -28.04
C LEU A 410 16.03 -3.03 -27.22
N THR A 411 16.85 -2.10 -27.72
CA THR A 411 16.98 -0.74 -27.19
C THR A 411 16.29 0.23 -28.14
N ILE A 412 15.38 1.07 -27.63
CA ILE A 412 14.83 2.22 -28.36
C ILE A 412 15.59 3.46 -27.91
N GLY A 413 16.66 3.81 -28.64
CA GLY A 413 17.77 4.65 -28.14
C GLY A 413 17.77 6.13 -28.51
N SER A 414 16.85 6.61 -29.36
CA SER A 414 16.54 8.05 -29.52
C SER A 414 15.30 8.26 -30.39
N SER A 415 14.20 8.69 -29.79
CA SER A 415 12.98 9.12 -30.51
C SER A 415 12.73 10.60 -30.25
N SER A 416 12.27 11.37 -31.25
CA SER A 416 11.93 12.78 -31.04
C SER A 416 10.50 13.01 -30.57
N VAL A 417 9.57 12.08 -30.86
CA VAL A 417 8.15 12.20 -30.47
C VAL A 417 7.78 11.19 -29.38
N ASN A 418 7.67 9.89 -29.72
CA ASN A 418 7.40 8.81 -28.76
C ASN A 418 8.31 7.60 -29.06
N ALA A 419 8.82 6.92 -28.02
CA ALA A 419 9.54 5.66 -28.19
C ALA A 419 8.58 4.49 -28.44
N LEU A 420 7.57 4.32 -27.57
CA LEU A 420 6.53 3.30 -27.69
C LEU A 420 5.13 3.94 -27.55
N VAL A 421 4.28 3.79 -28.56
CA VAL A 421 2.96 4.46 -28.65
C VAL A 421 1.85 3.55 -29.15
N GLY A 422 0.65 3.68 -28.58
CA GLY A 422 -0.53 2.93 -29.00
C GLY A 422 -1.83 3.53 -28.43
N SER A 423 -2.82 3.76 -29.29
CA SER A 423 -4.10 4.39 -28.90
C SER A 423 -5.21 3.39 -28.53
N SER A 424 -5.22 2.22 -29.17
CA SER A 424 -6.19 1.14 -28.93
C SER A 424 -5.49 -0.21 -29.17
N PHE A 425 -4.48 -0.50 -28.34
CA PHE A 425 -3.48 -1.54 -28.61
C PHE A 425 -3.87 -2.94 -28.09
N GLY A 426 -5.11 -3.13 -27.64
CA GLY A 426 -5.60 -4.44 -27.16
C GLY A 426 -4.77 -4.93 -25.97
N SER A 427 -3.89 -5.91 -26.21
CA SER A 427 -2.83 -6.31 -25.28
C SER A 427 -1.44 -5.97 -25.81
N LEU A 428 -0.54 -5.52 -24.94
CA LEU A 428 0.89 -5.35 -25.20
C LEU A 428 1.70 -6.24 -24.25
N THR A 429 2.65 -7.00 -24.79
CA THR A 429 3.64 -7.76 -24.01
C THR A 429 5.04 -7.18 -24.20
N VAL A 430 5.70 -6.80 -23.11
CA VAL A 430 7.07 -6.25 -23.09
C VAL A 430 7.99 -7.08 -22.19
N ALA A 431 9.25 -7.24 -22.59
CA ALA A 431 10.30 -7.87 -21.79
C ALA A 431 11.66 -7.58 -22.43
N ASP A 432 12.74 -7.59 -21.66
CA ASP A 432 14.11 -7.38 -22.18
C ASP A 432 14.20 -6.09 -23.02
N LEU A 433 13.51 -5.03 -22.58
CA LEU A 433 13.31 -3.81 -23.36
C LEU A 433 13.93 -2.63 -22.63
N THR A 434 14.87 -1.96 -23.31
CA THR A 434 15.49 -0.72 -22.86
C THR A 434 14.95 0.45 -23.67
N ILE A 435 14.56 1.54 -23.01
CA ILE A 435 14.18 2.80 -23.66
C ILE A 435 15.13 3.90 -23.18
N ASN A 436 15.69 4.65 -24.12
CA ASN A 436 16.47 5.85 -23.88
C ASN A 436 16.09 6.88 -24.96
N THR A 437 15.41 7.98 -24.62
CA THR A 437 14.77 8.83 -25.63
C THR A 437 14.71 10.31 -25.25
N ALA A 438 14.61 11.19 -26.24
CA ALA A 438 14.38 12.62 -26.04
C ALA A 438 12.89 13.01 -26.17
N GLY A 439 12.03 12.12 -26.67
CA GLY A 439 10.58 12.26 -26.63
C GLY A 439 9.96 11.48 -25.47
N ARG A 440 8.64 11.29 -25.50
CA ARG A 440 7.94 10.44 -24.51
C ARG A 440 8.47 9.01 -24.60
N ALA A 441 8.78 8.37 -23.48
CA ALA A 441 9.12 6.94 -23.47
C ALA A 441 7.88 6.08 -23.77
N LEU A 442 6.80 6.30 -23.02
CA LEU A 442 5.55 5.56 -23.15
C LEU A 442 4.40 6.55 -23.41
N ALA A 443 3.63 6.31 -24.48
CA ALA A 443 2.44 7.08 -24.81
C ALA A 443 1.29 6.09 -25.14
N LEU A 444 0.65 5.57 -24.10
CA LEU A 444 -0.35 4.52 -24.23
C LEU A 444 -1.73 5.02 -23.79
N THR A 445 -2.72 4.88 -24.66
CA THR A 445 -4.13 5.16 -24.34
C THR A 445 -4.82 3.86 -23.94
N THR A 446 -5.75 3.32 -24.74
CA THR A 446 -6.58 2.19 -24.29
C THR A 446 -5.92 0.84 -24.61
N GLY A 447 -5.78 -0.01 -23.60
CA GLY A 447 -5.26 -1.38 -23.72
C GLY A 447 -4.69 -1.94 -22.41
N ALA A 448 -4.23 -3.19 -22.44
CA ALA A 448 -3.64 -3.90 -21.30
C ALA A 448 -2.15 -4.16 -21.53
N VAL A 449 -1.28 -3.72 -20.61
CA VAL A 449 0.18 -3.95 -20.69
C VAL A 449 0.58 -5.11 -19.78
N SER A 450 1.55 -5.93 -20.21
CA SER A 450 2.09 -7.05 -19.45
C SER A 450 3.62 -7.15 -19.58
N GLY A 451 4.30 -7.45 -18.47
CA GLY A 451 5.73 -7.82 -18.45
C GLY A 451 6.65 -6.78 -17.81
N SER A 452 7.86 -6.57 -18.35
CA SER A 452 8.87 -5.69 -17.71
C SER A 452 9.76 -4.94 -18.71
N PHE A 453 10.16 -3.73 -18.32
CA PHE A 453 11.23 -2.98 -18.97
C PHE A 453 12.51 -3.11 -18.12
N ASP A 454 13.64 -3.41 -18.77
CA ASP A 454 14.94 -3.47 -18.09
C ASP A 454 15.37 -2.06 -17.67
N SER A 455 15.17 -1.06 -18.54
CA SER A 455 15.22 0.35 -18.14
C SER A 455 14.36 1.26 -19.01
N VAL A 456 13.84 2.34 -18.43
CA VAL A 456 13.12 3.39 -19.17
C VAL A 456 13.68 4.76 -18.80
N SER A 457 14.30 5.42 -19.78
CA SER A 457 14.86 6.76 -19.65
C SER A 457 14.29 7.69 -20.71
N SER A 458 13.92 8.90 -20.30
CA SER A 458 13.42 9.96 -21.19
C SER A 458 13.87 11.31 -20.66
N THR A 459 14.45 12.14 -21.51
CA THR A 459 15.10 13.41 -21.14
C THR A 459 14.35 14.67 -21.61
N ALA A 460 13.30 14.50 -22.42
CA ALA A 460 12.38 15.55 -22.83
C ALA A 460 11.04 14.94 -23.35
N GLY A 461 10.14 15.79 -23.85
CA GLY A 461 8.77 15.44 -24.26
C GLY A 461 7.72 16.16 -23.39
N SER A 462 6.45 16.16 -23.80
CA SER A 462 5.39 16.76 -22.93
C SER A 462 5.23 15.98 -21.62
N ASN A 463 5.37 14.66 -21.70
CA ASN A 463 5.36 13.73 -20.58
C ASN A 463 6.44 12.69 -20.85
N ASN A 464 7.19 12.25 -19.84
CA ASN A 464 8.11 11.13 -20.06
C ASN A 464 7.33 9.81 -20.17
N ILE A 465 6.32 9.62 -19.33
CA ILE A 465 5.35 8.52 -19.38
C ILE A 465 3.93 9.10 -19.34
N ALA A 466 3.09 8.70 -20.29
CA ALA A 466 1.66 9.02 -20.32
C ALA A 466 0.83 7.76 -20.56
N LEU A 467 -0.02 7.42 -19.60
CA LEU A 467 -0.96 6.29 -19.63
C LEU A 467 -2.39 6.85 -19.51
N THR A 468 -3.34 6.42 -20.34
CA THR A 468 -4.72 6.95 -20.31
C THR A 468 -5.74 5.87 -20.60
N THR A 469 -6.46 5.38 -19.58
CA THR A 469 -7.32 4.18 -19.62
C THR A 469 -6.56 2.86 -19.83
N VAL A 470 -5.29 2.80 -19.43
CA VAL A 470 -4.47 1.58 -19.48
C VAL A 470 -4.86 0.62 -18.35
N THR A 471 -4.73 -0.67 -18.60
CA THR A 471 -4.94 -1.77 -17.65
C THR A 471 -3.76 -2.76 -17.67
N GLY A 472 -3.84 -3.87 -16.94
CA GLY A 472 -2.77 -4.86 -16.84
C GLY A 472 -1.70 -4.47 -15.81
N SER A 473 -0.51 -5.06 -15.90
CA SER A 473 0.58 -4.78 -14.95
C SER A 473 1.96 -4.97 -15.56
N PHE A 474 2.89 -4.05 -15.24
CA PHE A 474 4.28 -4.13 -15.68
C PHE A 474 5.26 -3.51 -14.67
N SER A 475 6.55 -3.83 -14.80
CA SER A 475 7.63 -3.18 -14.05
C SER A 475 8.56 -2.35 -14.93
N ILE A 476 9.14 -1.30 -14.36
CA ILE A 476 10.28 -0.55 -14.91
C ILE A 476 11.42 -0.70 -13.91
N ASN A 477 12.42 -1.51 -14.26
CA ASN A 477 13.42 -1.98 -13.30
C ASN A 477 14.54 -0.94 -13.04
N ALA A 478 14.81 -0.04 -13.99
CA ALA A 478 15.79 1.03 -13.88
C ALA A 478 15.49 2.20 -14.86
N GLY A 479 16.36 3.20 -14.92
CA GLY A 479 16.31 4.32 -15.86
C GLY A 479 16.13 5.68 -15.20
N VAL A 480 16.07 6.75 -16.00
CA VAL A 480 15.92 8.14 -15.53
C VAL A 480 14.88 8.90 -16.35
N LEU A 481 13.82 9.36 -15.71
CA LEU A 481 12.84 10.28 -16.29
C LEU A 481 13.18 11.71 -15.86
N SER A 482 13.36 12.61 -16.82
CA SER A 482 13.68 14.01 -16.57
C SER A 482 13.27 14.91 -17.74
N GLY A 483 13.29 16.24 -17.51
CA GLY A 483 13.22 17.24 -18.58
C GLY A 483 11.90 17.31 -19.36
N ALA A 484 10.82 16.67 -18.87
CA ALA A 484 9.49 16.87 -19.43
C ALA A 484 9.10 18.36 -19.45
N SER A 485 8.24 18.76 -20.39
CA SER A 485 7.69 20.14 -20.46
C SER A 485 6.33 20.30 -19.77
N ALA A 486 5.64 19.20 -19.45
CA ALA A 486 4.55 19.12 -18.48
C ALA A 486 4.86 18.00 -17.47
N THR A 487 3.89 17.15 -17.10
CA THR A 487 4.06 16.09 -16.09
C THR A 487 5.00 14.97 -16.56
N SER A 488 6.04 14.68 -15.77
CA SER A 488 6.96 13.56 -16.07
C SER A 488 6.28 12.18 -16.10
N PHE A 489 5.53 11.80 -15.05
CA PHE A 489 4.77 10.54 -14.99
C PHE A 489 3.26 10.82 -14.86
N SER A 490 2.47 10.54 -15.90
CA SER A 490 1.04 10.83 -15.93
C SER A 490 0.18 9.58 -16.15
N ILE A 491 -0.86 9.43 -15.33
CA ILE A 491 -1.93 8.44 -15.48
C ILE A 491 -3.29 9.14 -15.46
N ASN A 492 -4.16 8.80 -16.42
CA ASN A 492 -5.53 9.29 -16.51
C ASN A 492 -6.51 8.11 -16.66
N GLY A 493 -7.17 7.75 -15.56
CA GLY A 493 -8.10 6.62 -15.47
C GLY A 493 -7.46 5.25 -15.72
N GLY A 494 -8.31 4.23 -15.80
CA GLY A 494 -7.88 2.83 -15.95
C GLY A 494 -7.44 2.19 -14.64
N SER A 495 -6.82 1.01 -14.74
CA SER A 495 -6.50 0.15 -13.59
C SER A 495 -5.12 -0.50 -13.71
N VAL A 496 -4.17 0.20 -14.33
CA VAL A 496 -2.82 -0.32 -14.58
C VAL A 496 -2.01 -0.40 -13.28
N SER A 497 -1.33 -1.52 -13.07
CA SER A 497 -0.43 -1.69 -11.92
C SER A 497 1.04 -1.60 -12.33
N VAL A 498 1.73 -0.55 -11.89
CA VAL A 498 3.12 -0.25 -12.27
C VAL A 498 4.05 -0.31 -11.06
N THR A 499 5.07 -1.16 -11.14
CA THR A 499 6.22 -1.14 -10.23
C THR A 499 7.36 -0.34 -10.87
N TYR A 500 7.75 0.78 -10.27
CA TYR A 500 8.76 1.69 -10.79
C TYR A 500 9.98 1.79 -9.87
N SER A 501 11.15 1.45 -10.41
CA SER A 501 12.43 1.44 -9.68
C SER A 501 13.48 2.43 -10.23
N GLY A 502 13.14 3.20 -11.26
CA GLY A 502 14.02 4.23 -11.85
C GLY A 502 14.06 5.53 -11.04
N ASN A 503 14.91 6.47 -11.46
CA ASN A 503 14.96 7.83 -10.91
C ASN A 503 14.01 8.76 -11.68
N LEU A 504 13.46 9.76 -11.01
CA LEU A 504 12.50 10.71 -11.57
C LEU A 504 12.81 12.12 -11.06
N SER A 505 13.03 13.08 -11.96
CA SER A 505 13.42 14.45 -11.62
C SER A 505 12.59 15.50 -12.36
N GLN A 506 11.98 16.42 -11.62
CA GLN A 506 11.01 17.40 -12.11
C GLN A 506 11.40 18.83 -11.67
N ALA A 507 11.46 19.76 -12.63
CA ALA A 507 11.88 21.16 -12.39
C ALA A 507 11.03 22.23 -13.12
N ASN A 508 10.10 21.83 -13.99
CA ASN A 508 9.10 22.75 -14.57
C ASN A 508 7.93 22.98 -13.60
N ASN A 509 7.02 23.90 -13.94
CA ASN A 509 5.80 24.16 -13.16
C ASN A 509 4.63 23.22 -13.52
N ALA A 510 4.79 21.92 -13.25
CA ALA A 510 3.78 20.88 -13.42
C ALA A 510 4.04 19.72 -12.41
N PRO A 511 3.07 18.83 -12.16
CA PRO A 511 3.27 17.70 -11.24
C PRO A 511 4.40 16.77 -11.73
N MET A 512 5.18 16.21 -10.82
CA MET A 512 6.16 15.16 -11.12
C MET A 512 5.44 13.83 -11.40
N VAL A 513 4.48 13.50 -10.55
CA VAL A 513 3.53 12.39 -10.72
C VAL A 513 2.13 13.00 -10.71
N ASN A 514 1.33 12.70 -11.73
CA ASN A 514 -0.07 13.10 -11.81
C ASN A 514 -0.94 11.85 -12.04
N VAL A 515 -1.86 11.59 -11.12
CA VAL A 515 -2.86 10.51 -11.24
C VAL A 515 -4.24 11.12 -11.19
N VAL A 516 -4.98 10.99 -12.29
CA VAL A 516 -6.31 11.60 -12.44
C VAL A 516 -7.37 10.60 -12.89
N GLY A 517 -8.64 10.96 -12.78
CA GLY A 517 -9.71 10.36 -13.60
C GLY A 517 -10.21 8.98 -13.15
N GLY A 518 -10.27 8.70 -11.85
CA GLY A 518 -10.80 7.46 -11.29
C GLY A 518 -9.86 6.27 -11.45
N HIS A 519 -8.55 6.50 -11.43
CA HIS A 519 -7.57 5.42 -11.55
C HIS A 519 -7.64 4.48 -10.35
N SER A 520 -7.81 3.17 -10.60
CA SER A 520 -8.03 2.16 -9.54
C SER A 520 -6.92 1.09 -9.44
N GLY A 521 -5.81 1.25 -10.18
CA GLY A 521 -4.66 0.32 -10.16
C GLY A 521 -3.64 0.57 -9.04
N THR A 522 -2.49 -0.10 -9.08
CA THR A 522 -1.42 0.05 -8.07
C THR A 522 -0.18 0.74 -8.62
N LEU A 523 0.28 1.85 -8.02
CA LEU A 523 1.57 2.45 -8.33
C LEU A 523 2.54 2.26 -7.16
N LEU A 524 3.64 1.54 -7.42
CA LEU A 524 4.66 1.20 -6.44
C LEU A 524 6.01 1.79 -6.85
N PHE A 525 6.41 2.89 -6.19
CA PHE A 525 7.73 3.52 -6.36
C PHE A 525 8.72 2.86 -5.39
N GLN A 526 9.50 1.91 -5.89
CA GLN A 526 10.11 0.85 -5.07
C GLN A 526 11.50 1.19 -4.51
N THR A 527 12.47 1.60 -5.35
CA THR A 527 13.88 1.76 -4.93
C THR A 527 14.62 2.98 -5.53
N GLY A 528 14.00 3.73 -6.44
CA GLY A 528 14.63 4.90 -7.06
C GLY A 528 14.46 6.20 -6.26
N THR A 529 15.08 7.29 -6.75
CA THR A 529 14.93 8.64 -6.19
C THR A 529 13.96 9.47 -7.02
N LEU A 530 12.95 10.03 -6.35
CA LEU A 530 11.99 11.01 -6.87
C LEU A 530 12.38 12.39 -6.33
N ASN A 531 12.53 13.39 -7.21
CA ASN A 531 12.97 14.73 -6.82
C ASN A 531 12.22 15.83 -7.60
N ALA A 532 11.35 16.58 -6.92
CA ALA A 532 10.61 17.71 -7.49
C ALA A 532 11.05 19.04 -6.87
N THR A 533 11.61 19.93 -7.69
CA THR A 533 12.09 21.26 -7.28
C THR A 533 11.15 22.40 -7.68
N ASN A 534 10.04 22.09 -8.35
CA ASN A 534 9.04 23.03 -8.85
C ASN A 534 7.73 22.28 -9.20
N GLY A 535 6.66 23.02 -9.53
CA GLY A 535 5.32 22.46 -9.77
C GLY A 535 4.69 21.91 -8.48
N THR A 536 3.61 21.14 -8.57
CA THR A 536 2.85 20.62 -7.40
C THR A 536 3.46 19.39 -6.73
N GLY A 537 4.54 18.80 -7.28
CA GLY A 537 5.14 17.59 -6.73
C GLY A 537 4.31 16.33 -7.06
N LEU A 538 3.53 15.81 -6.10
CA LEU A 538 2.69 14.62 -6.30
C LEU A 538 1.21 15.00 -6.28
N GLN A 539 0.51 14.81 -7.41
CA GLN A 539 -0.91 15.15 -7.54
C GLN A 539 -1.78 13.90 -7.77
N PHE A 540 -2.85 13.80 -6.98
CA PHE A 540 -3.85 12.74 -7.00
C PHE A 540 -5.24 13.36 -7.02
N ASP A 541 -5.95 13.24 -8.14
CA ASP A 541 -7.22 13.92 -8.43
C ASP A 541 -8.27 12.88 -8.84
N ASN A 542 -9.24 12.60 -7.96
CA ASN A 542 -10.12 11.42 -8.09
C ASN A 542 -9.29 10.12 -8.28
N ALA A 543 -8.41 9.83 -7.33
CA ALA A 543 -7.45 8.74 -7.36
C ALA A 543 -7.81 7.64 -6.32
N ASP A 544 -8.26 6.49 -6.80
CA ASP A 544 -8.93 5.45 -5.99
C ASP A 544 -8.11 4.17 -5.83
N GLY A 545 -6.95 4.10 -6.47
CA GLY A 545 -6.03 2.97 -6.44
C GLY A 545 -5.19 2.86 -5.17
N THR A 546 -4.08 2.14 -5.29
CA THR A 546 -3.06 2.02 -4.22
C THR A 546 -1.77 2.69 -4.66
N TYR A 547 -1.26 3.62 -3.85
CA TYR A 547 -0.11 4.46 -4.19
C TYR A 547 0.94 4.37 -3.08
N THR A 548 2.10 3.79 -3.39
CA THR A 548 3.12 3.46 -2.39
C THR A 548 4.50 4.01 -2.78
N PHE A 549 5.10 4.78 -1.88
CA PHE A 549 6.39 5.44 -2.03
C PHE A 549 7.38 4.86 -1.01
N ASN A 550 8.11 3.82 -1.43
CA ASN A 550 9.15 3.15 -0.65
C ASN A 550 10.55 3.75 -0.92
N GLY A 551 10.78 4.22 -2.15
CA GLY A 551 12.01 4.92 -2.53
C GLY A 551 12.15 6.31 -1.89
N THR A 552 13.32 6.93 -2.06
CA THR A 552 13.56 8.30 -1.60
C THR A 552 12.71 9.27 -2.41
N THR A 553 11.94 10.12 -1.74
CA THR A 553 11.09 11.13 -2.39
C THR A 553 11.36 12.50 -1.76
N THR A 554 11.81 13.46 -2.56
CA THR A 554 12.18 14.81 -2.13
C THR A 554 11.36 15.84 -2.89
N LEU A 555 10.59 16.64 -2.16
CA LEU A 555 9.67 17.64 -2.69
C LEU A 555 10.08 18.99 -2.08
N ASN A 556 10.85 19.81 -2.81
CA ASN A 556 11.71 20.82 -2.18
C ASN A 556 11.88 22.16 -2.92
N GLY A 557 10.88 22.60 -3.70
CA GLY A 557 10.86 23.95 -4.26
C GLY A 557 9.55 24.33 -4.92
N SER A 558 9.30 25.64 -5.09
CA SER A 558 8.00 26.19 -5.51
C SER A 558 6.83 25.50 -4.80
N ASP A 559 5.73 25.17 -5.48
CA ASP A 559 4.57 24.51 -4.85
C ASP A 559 4.71 22.99 -4.64
N ALA A 560 5.94 22.45 -4.59
CA ALA A 560 6.14 21.00 -4.60
C ALA A 560 5.75 20.35 -3.27
N GLY A 561 4.55 19.79 -3.24
CA GLY A 561 3.95 19.11 -2.10
C GLY A 561 3.27 17.81 -2.50
N ILE A 562 2.22 17.46 -1.77
CA ILE A 562 1.34 16.32 -2.05
C ILE A 562 -0.10 16.81 -2.00
N ASP A 563 -0.81 16.72 -3.13
CA ASP A 563 -2.23 17.04 -3.25
C ASP A 563 -3.05 15.76 -3.44
N ILE A 564 -4.01 15.48 -2.55
CA ILE A 564 -5.01 14.41 -2.67
C ILE A 564 -6.40 15.05 -2.67
N VAL A 565 -7.00 15.18 -3.85
CA VAL A 565 -8.14 16.08 -4.09
C VAL A 565 -9.30 15.41 -4.86
N ASN A 566 -10.43 16.12 -4.92
CA ASN A 566 -11.55 15.86 -5.83
C ASN A 566 -12.15 14.44 -5.74
N GLY A 567 -12.43 13.97 -4.52
CA GLY A 567 -13.11 12.69 -4.30
C GLY A 567 -12.20 11.47 -4.19
N SER A 568 -10.88 11.64 -4.16
CA SER A 568 -9.91 10.54 -4.06
C SER A 568 -10.19 9.61 -2.87
N GLY A 569 -10.53 8.35 -3.15
CA GLY A 569 -10.84 7.32 -2.16
C GLY A 569 -9.71 6.32 -1.90
N GLY A 570 -8.57 6.46 -2.58
CA GLY A 570 -7.49 5.47 -2.61
C GLY A 570 -6.72 5.26 -1.30
N THR A 571 -5.77 4.32 -1.35
CA THR A 571 -4.82 4.05 -0.26
C THR A 571 -3.45 4.61 -0.60
N PHE A 572 -2.89 5.45 0.28
CA PHE A 572 -1.65 6.20 0.07
C PHE A 572 -0.65 5.89 1.18
N THR A 573 0.53 5.39 0.82
CA THR A 573 1.60 5.05 1.76
C THR A 573 2.88 5.77 1.39
N PHE A 574 3.33 6.68 2.26
CA PHE A 574 4.59 7.41 2.12
C PHE A 574 5.56 6.95 3.21
N GLY A 575 6.66 6.31 2.80
CA GLY A 575 7.69 5.85 3.71
C GLY A 575 8.48 7.00 4.36
N SER A 576 9.30 6.67 5.36
CA SER A 576 10.13 7.64 6.10
C SER A 576 11.08 8.47 5.23
N ASN A 577 11.41 7.97 4.04
CA ASN A 577 12.28 8.62 3.07
C ASN A 577 11.52 9.60 2.14
N THR A 578 10.23 9.85 2.41
CA THR A 578 9.48 10.94 1.79
C THR A 578 9.74 12.22 2.59
N SER A 579 10.12 13.30 1.92
CA SER A 579 10.44 14.57 2.55
C SER A 579 9.87 15.73 1.75
N ILE A 580 9.18 16.64 2.46
CA ILE A 580 8.65 17.89 1.90
C ILE A 580 9.37 19.03 2.60
N THR A 581 10.07 19.88 1.84
CA THR A 581 10.96 20.90 2.38
C THR A 581 10.70 22.25 1.74
N ASN A 582 10.06 23.15 2.49
CA ASN A 582 9.87 24.55 2.17
C ASN A 582 9.20 24.86 0.80
N PRO A 583 8.11 24.19 0.40
CA PRO A 583 7.31 24.71 -0.71
C PRO A 583 6.72 26.10 -0.39
N SER A 584 6.40 26.85 -1.44
CA SER A 584 5.81 28.19 -1.38
C SER A 584 4.32 28.15 -1.04
N GLY A 585 3.55 27.28 -1.71
CA GLY A 585 2.18 26.96 -1.32
C GLY A 585 2.13 25.86 -0.26
N ILE A 586 1.22 24.89 -0.39
CA ILE A 586 0.92 23.95 0.70
C ILE A 586 1.83 22.72 0.62
N ALA A 587 2.38 22.27 1.77
CA ALA A 587 3.26 21.11 1.76
C ALA A 587 2.47 19.79 1.63
N TYR A 588 1.37 19.63 2.35
CA TYR A 588 0.48 18.48 2.24
C TYR A 588 -0.99 18.93 2.24
N ARG A 589 -1.77 18.51 1.24
CA ARG A 589 -3.19 18.83 1.07
C ARG A 589 -4.03 17.57 0.92
N GLU A 590 -5.10 17.48 1.68
CA GLU A 590 -6.30 16.71 1.34
C GLU A 590 -7.48 17.68 1.16
N ASP A 591 -8.24 17.56 0.06
CA ASP A 591 -9.47 18.34 -0.12
C ASP A 591 -10.59 17.47 -0.69
N SER A 592 -11.77 17.53 -0.08
CA SER A 592 -13.02 16.95 -0.59
C SER A 592 -12.89 15.48 -0.96
N SER A 593 -12.11 14.74 -0.16
CA SER A 593 -11.65 13.36 -0.45
C SER A 593 -11.74 12.49 0.80
N THR A 594 -11.73 11.15 0.64
CA THR A 594 -11.83 10.21 1.77
C THR A 594 -10.72 9.14 1.78
N PRO A 595 -9.44 9.51 1.59
CA PRO A 595 -8.36 8.54 1.45
C PRO A 595 -8.02 7.82 2.76
N GLY A 596 -7.41 6.65 2.61
CA GLY A 596 -6.62 5.99 3.66
C GLY A 596 -5.14 6.35 3.50
N VAL A 597 -4.58 7.15 4.40
CA VAL A 597 -3.20 7.69 4.29
C VAL A 597 -2.34 7.27 5.47
N SER A 598 -1.14 6.75 5.17
CA SER A 598 -0.03 6.60 6.12
C SER A 598 1.16 7.43 5.62
N TYR A 599 1.43 8.56 6.28
CA TYR A 599 2.55 9.45 5.98
C TYR A 599 3.60 9.37 7.09
N ASN A 600 4.69 8.65 6.83
CA ASN A 600 5.80 8.48 7.79
C ASN A 600 7.00 9.39 7.47
N GLY A 601 6.89 10.17 6.40
CA GLY A 601 7.91 11.11 5.94
C GLY A 601 8.06 12.35 6.83
N THR A 602 8.99 13.24 6.46
CA THR A 602 9.21 14.50 7.17
C THR A 602 8.59 15.68 6.43
N ILE A 603 7.99 16.64 7.15
CA ILE A 603 7.53 17.93 6.58
C ILE A 603 8.29 19.06 7.28
N ILE A 604 8.97 19.89 6.50
CA ILE A 604 9.66 21.11 6.95
C ILE A 604 9.06 22.29 6.18
N LYS A 605 8.53 23.27 6.89
CA LYS A 605 7.87 24.46 6.35
C LYS A 605 8.30 25.72 7.12
N THR A 606 9.61 25.93 7.20
CA THR A 606 10.25 26.98 8.01
C THR A 606 10.55 28.28 7.26
N ASN A 607 10.21 28.35 5.97
CA ASN A 607 10.40 29.50 5.08
C ASN A 607 9.34 30.62 5.24
N ASN A 608 8.57 30.64 6.33
CA ASN A 608 7.50 31.64 6.57
C ASN A 608 6.38 31.68 5.51
N ALA A 609 6.26 30.61 4.72
CA ALA A 609 5.30 30.48 3.63
C ALA A 609 3.95 29.91 4.10
N ASN A 610 3.15 29.36 3.17
CA ASN A 610 1.78 28.88 3.43
C ASN A 610 1.72 27.62 4.34
N ILE A 611 0.51 27.12 4.59
CA ILE A 611 0.16 25.98 5.47
C ILE A 611 1.05 24.74 5.24
N ALA A 612 1.38 24.00 6.32
CA ALA A 612 2.15 22.76 6.23
C ALA A 612 1.27 21.51 6.01
N VAL A 613 0.12 21.42 6.69
CA VAL A 613 -0.91 20.38 6.48
C VAL A 613 -2.27 21.04 6.41
N ASP A 614 -2.96 20.86 5.28
CA ASP A 614 -4.29 21.39 4.99
C ASP A 614 -5.21 20.21 4.66
N ILE A 615 -6.17 19.87 5.53
CA ILE A 615 -7.11 18.75 5.31
C ILE A 615 -8.52 19.29 5.45
N ASN A 616 -9.21 19.45 4.32
CA ASN A 616 -10.53 20.08 4.28
C ASN A 616 -11.59 19.19 3.62
N ALA A 617 -12.84 19.40 4.03
CA ALA A 617 -14.02 18.72 3.48
C ALA A 617 -13.97 17.17 3.49
N LYS A 618 -13.07 16.56 4.27
CA LYS A 618 -13.04 15.12 4.53
C LYS A 618 -14.34 14.71 5.22
N SER A 619 -15.02 13.70 4.67
CA SER A 619 -16.26 13.13 5.21
C SER A 619 -16.05 11.71 5.78
N GLY A 620 -14.89 11.10 5.51
CA GLY A 620 -14.54 9.74 5.90
C GLY A 620 -13.07 9.41 5.62
N GLY A 621 -12.68 8.16 5.83
CA GLY A 621 -11.28 7.73 5.70
C GLY A 621 -10.42 8.09 6.92
N THR A 622 -9.12 7.80 6.85
CA THR A 622 -8.18 7.95 7.97
C THR A 622 -6.82 8.42 7.47
N THR A 623 -6.28 9.45 8.10
CA THR A 623 -4.97 10.03 7.77
C THR A 623 -4.06 9.98 8.99
N VAL A 624 -2.89 9.35 8.86
CA VAL A 624 -1.91 9.20 9.94
C VAL A 624 -0.57 9.84 9.56
N PHE A 625 -0.13 10.82 10.35
CA PHE A 625 1.20 11.42 10.28
C PHE A 625 2.12 10.79 11.33
N GLY A 626 2.91 9.81 10.91
CA GLY A 626 3.89 9.10 11.74
C GLY A 626 5.27 9.74 11.79
N GLY A 627 5.59 10.64 10.86
CA GLY A 627 6.88 11.36 10.83
C GLY A 627 6.85 12.76 11.45
N ALA A 628 7.99 13.45 11.42
CA ALA A 628 8.15 14.77 12.04
C ALA A 628 7.59 15.90 11.17
N ILE A 629 6.98 16.90 11.80
CA ILE A 629 6.42 18.08 11.13
C ILE A 629 6.94 19.33 11.83
N THR A 630 7.72 20.15 11.12
CA THR A 630 8.25 21.43 11.62
C THR A 630 7.76 22.57 10.73
N ALA A 631 7.03 23.53 11.28
CA ALA A 631 6.46 24.65 10.52
C ALA A 631 6.71 26.01 11.20
N SER A 632 6.95 27.02 10.38
CA SER A 632 6.99 28.44 10.75
C SER A 632 6.15 29.20 9.71
N THR A 633 4.97 29.69 10.09
CA THR A 633 4.07 30.44 9.20
C THR A 633 3.82 31.86 9.72
N THR A 634 3.28 32.74 8.86
CA THR A 634 2.99 34.14 9.22
C THR A 634 1.52 34.35 9.56
N THR A 635 0.66 34.57 8.56
CA THR A 635 -0.78 34.75 8.69
C THR A 635 -1.56 33.46 8.48
N SER A 636 -1.04 32.55 7.65
CA SER A 636 -1.59 31.20 7.46
C SER A 636 -1.48 30.36 8.74
N ASN A 637 -2.45 29.47 8.94
CA ASN A 637 -2.37 28.42 9.95
C ASN A 637 -1.18 27.49 9.65
N ALA A 638 -0.55 26.88 10.66
CA ALA A 638 0.52 25.91 10.39
C ALA A 638 -0.04 24.53 10.08
N ILE A 639 -1.05 24.09 10.84
CA ILE A 639 -1.90 22.93 10.57
C ILE A 639 -3.36 23.42 10.52
N ASP A 640 -4.06 23.12 9.43
CA ASP A 640 -5.48 23.46 9.25
C ASP A 640 -6.29 22.22 8.87
N LEU A 641 -7.32 21.92 9.67
CA LEU A 641 -8.16 20.74 9.52
C LEU A 641 -9.63 21.16 9.65
N THR A 642 -10.35 21.31 8.54
CA THR A 642 -11.77 21.73 8.53
C THR A 642 -12.64 20.66 7.85
N ASN A 643 -13.15 19.71 8.63
CA ASN A 643 -13.72 18.45 8.12
C ASN A 643 -15.08 18.10 8.73
N THR A 644 -15.83 17.23 8.06
CA THR A 644 -17.17 16.79 8.48
C THR A 644 -17.21 15.36 9.00
N GLY A 645 -16.15 14.57 8.76
CA GLY A 645 -16.00 13.21 9.25
C GLY A 645 -14.59 12.64 9.01
N GLY A 646 -14.41 11.36 9.31
CA GLY A 646 -13.10 10.69 9.26
C GLY A 646 -12.21 10.96 10.47
N THR A 647 -10.96 10.51 10.39
CA THR A 647 -9.96 10.61 11.48
C THR A 647 -8.64 11.16 10.97
N VAL A 648 -8.04 12.13 11.68
CA VAL A 648 -6.68 12.62 11.45
C VAL A 648 -5.84 12.42 12.72
N SER A 649 -4.71 11.73 12.63
CA SER A 649 -3.87 11.39 13.78
C SER A 649 -2.41 11.74 13.57
N PHE A 650 -1.83 12.53 14.48
CA PHE A 650 -0.40 12.86 14.50
C PHE A 650 0.29 11.98 15.54
N THR A 651 0.95 10.92 15.08
CA THR A 651 1.50 9.86 15.95
C THR A 651 3.02 9.93 16.13
N GLY A 652 3.74 10.66 15.27
CA GLY A 652 5.20 10.78 15.32
C GLY A 652 5.80 11.50 16.53
N GLY A 653 4.99 12.17 17.35
CA GLY A 653 5.45 12.83 18.59
C GLY A 653 6.42 14.00 18.40
N SER A 654 6.60 14.48 17.18
CA SER A 654 7.55 15.54 16.80
C SER A 654 6.88 16.60 15.91
N LEU A 655 5.78 17.16 16.42
CA LEU A 655 5.08 18.31 15.83
C LEU A 655 5.65 19.61 16.43
N THR A 656 6.37 20.42 15.65
CA THR A 656 6.95 21.70 16.10
C THR A 656 6.39 22.84 15.26
N LEU A 657 5.43 23.59 15.82
CA LEU A 657 4.66 24.61 15.10
C LEU A 657 4.95 26.00 15.67
N THR A 658 5.37 26.92 14.80
CA THR A 658 5.53 28.34 15.11
C THR A 658 4.67 29.17 14.18
N THR A 659 3.95 30.17 14.69
CA THR A 659 3.15 31.08 13.85
C THR A 659 3.29 32.53 14.31
N THR A 660 3.26 33.49 13.39
CA THR A 660 3.28 34.92 13.76
C THR A 660 1.90 35.40 14.21
N SER A 661 0.86 35.09 13.46
CA SER A 661 -0.52 35.56 13.68
C SER A 661 -1.61 34.56 13.26
N GLY A 662 -1.28 33.59 12.39
CA GLY A 662 -2.15 32.44 12.10
C GLY A 662 -2.25 31.46 13.28
N ILE A 663 -3.19 30.53 13.23
CA ILE A 663 -3.38 29.51 14.26
C ILE A 663 -2.28 28.45 14.16
N GLY A 664 -1.70 28.05 15.28
CA GLY A 664 -0.71 26.96 15.32
C GLY A 664 -1.31 25.63 14.83
N PHE A 665 -2.32 25.14 15.54
CA PHE A 665 -3.07 23.94 15.19
C PHE A 665 -4.56 24.24 15.21
N ASN A 666 -5.21 24.22 14.04
CA ASN A 666 -6.64 24.42 13.87
C ASN A 666 -7.32 23.09 13.52
N ALA A 667 -8.35 22.70 14.29
CA ALA A 667 -9.14 21.50 14.04
C ALA A 667 -10.63 21.78 14.27
N THR A 668 -11.41 21.93 13.20
CA THR A 668 -12.83 22.30 13.28
C THR A 668 -13.76 21.38 12.48
N GLY A 669 -14.96 21.15 13.03
CA GLY A 669 -16.02 20.34 12.41
C GLY A 669 -16.01 18.86 12.80
N GLY A 670 -17.02 18.10 12.34
CA GLY A 670 -17.47 16.82 12.89
C GLY A 670 -16.56 15.59 12.75
N PHE A 671 -15.24 15.76 12.65
CA PHE A 671 -14.26 14.67 12.52
C PHE A 671 -13.61 14.30 13.86
N THR A 672 -12.73 13.29 13.85
CA THR A 672 -11.91 12.88 15.02
C THR A 672 -10.44 13.29 14.85
N VAL A 673 -9.85 13.90 15.88
CA VAL A 673 -8.43 14.27 15.90
C VAL A 673 -7.69 13.62 17.08
N ASN A 674 -6.45 13.17 16.83
CA ASN A 674 -5.52 12.67 17.86
C ASN A 674 -4.13 13.30 17.67
N VAL A 675 -3.44 13.59 18.78
CA VAL A 675 -2.02 14.02 18.77
C VAL A 675 -1.32 13.28 19.90
N THR A 676 -0.38 12.39 19.59
CA THR A 676 0.30 11.55 20.59
C THR A 676 1.80 11.81 20.64
N GLY A 677 2.45 11.37 21.72
CA GLY A 677 3.86 11.61 21.98
C GLY A 677 4.13 12.91 22.74
N SER A 678 5.22 12.93 23.52
CA SER A 678 5.55 14.02 24.47
C SER A 678 6.50 15.07 23.91
N GLY A 679 6.75 15.10 22.59
CA GLY A 679 7.64 16.07 21.94
C GLY A 679 6.93 17.22 21.23
N ASN A 680 5.60 17.16 21.09
CA ASN A 680 4.81 18.12 20.32
C ASN A 680 4.79 19.52 20.98
N ARG A 681 5.03 20.59 20.23
CA ARG A 681 5.17 21.97 20.71
C ARG A 681 4.49 22.95 19.76
N ILE A 682 3.75 23.90 20.33
CA ILE A 682 3.14 25.01 19.58
C ILE A 682 3.56 26.35 20.20
N SER A 683 3.95 27.30 19.36
CA SER A 683 4.24 28.68 19.75
C SER A 683 3.64 29.67 18.76
N SER A 684 2.55 30.34 19.12
CA SER A 684 2.00 31.46 18.34
C SER A 684 2.47 32.81 18.87
N GLY A 685 2.61 33.79 17.98
CA GLY A 685 2.67 35.21 18.33
C GLY A 685 1.28 35.71 18.73
N THR A 686 0.62 36.44 17.83
CA THR A 686 -0.70 37.05 18.07
C THR A 686 -1.89 36.17 17.67
N GLY A 687 -1.64 34.96 17.17
CA GLY A 687 -2.67 33.97 16.86
C GLY A 687 -3.02 33.08 18.05
N THR A 688 -4.07 32.27 17.89
CA THR A 688 -4.36 31.16 18.82
C THR A 688 -3.35 30.03 18.59
N ALA A 689 -2.79 29.44 19.64
CA ALA A 689 -1.86 28.33 19.49
C ALA A 689 -2.60 27.04 19.12
N LEU A 690 -3.61 26.66 19.91
CA LEU A 690 -4.42 25.47 19.68
C LEU A 690 -5.91 25.83 19.66
N ASN A 691 -6.59 25.51 18.57
CA ASN A 691 -8.04 25.61 18.43
C ASN A 691 -8.64 24.25 18.03
N VAL A 692 -9.50 23.69 18.87
CA VAL A 692 -10.25 22.46 18.59
C VAL A 692 -11.73 22.72 18.87
N SER A 693 -12.55 22.80 17.82
CA SER A 693 -13.92 23.32 17.91
C SER A 693 -14.93 22.50 17.11
N ASN A 694 -15.90 21.90 17.80
CA ASN A 694 -16.88 20.94 17.28
C ASN A 694 -16.25 19.65 16.69
N THR A 695 -15.01 19.35 17.09
CA THR A 695 -14.17 18.23 16.63
C THR A 695 -13.95 17.26 17.77
N THR A 696 -14.20 15.97 17.56
CA THR A 696 -14.02 14.95 18.60
C THR A 696 -12.53 14.76 18.88
N ILE A 697 -12.11 14.93 20.14
CA ILE A 697 -10.80 14.42 20.58
C ILE A 697 -10.94 12.90 20.78
N GLY A 698 -10.20 12.14 19.99
CA GLY A 698 -10.24 10.68 20.06
C GLY A 698 -9.65 10.13 21.37
N ALA A 699 -9.86 8.85 21.65
CA ALA A 699 -9.49 8.22 22.93
C ALA A 699 -7.98 8.27 23.26
N SER A 700 -7.11 8.47 22.27
CA SER A 700 -5.67 8.68 22.48
C SER A 700 -5.32 10.10 22.98
N GLY A 701 -6.27 11.03 22.91
CA GLY A 701 -6.14 12.40 23.39
C GLY A 701 -5.28 13.31 22.52
N LEU A 702 -5.04 14.51 23.06
CA LEU A 702 -4.09 15.50 22.56
C LEU A 702 -2.96 15.63 23.59
N THR A 703 -1.75 15.23 23.22
CA THR A 703 -0.55 15.33 24.05
C THR A 703 0.42 16.33 23.46
N PHE A 704 0.67 17.41 24.20
CA PHE A 704 1.66 18.44 23.87
C PHE A 704 2.67 18.56 25.01
N HIS A 705 3.93 18.77 24.68
CA HIS A 705 4.92 19.23 25.66
C HIS A 705 4.61 20.66 26.10
N SER A 706 4.45 21.57 25.13
CA SER A 706 4.18 22.98 25.40
C SER A 706 3.22 23.62 24.41
N ILE A 707 2.42 24.54 24.92
CA ILE A 707 1.54 25.41 24.12
C ILE A 707 1.75 26.85 24.59
N SER A 708 2.24 27.71 23.69
CA SER A 708 2.54 29.11 23.97
C SER A 708 1.84 30.07 23.00
N ALA A 709 1.39 31.22 23.51
CA ALA A 709 0.81 32.31 22.73
C ALA A 709 1.18 33.67 23.36
N ASN A 710 1.32 34.73 22.55
CA ASN A 710 1.65 36.09 23.03
C ASN A 710 0.78 37.15 22.35
N GLY A 711 -0.52 37.12 22.66
CA GLY A 711 -1.56 37.94 22.03
C GLY A 711 -2.82 37.13 21.76
N GLY A 712 -3.56 37.54 20.72
CA GLY A 712 -4.76 36.86 20.24
C GLY A 712 -5.99 37.03 21.14
N SER A 713 -7.14 36.52 20.71
CA SER A 713 -8.34 36.46 21.55
C SER A 713 -8.18 35.40 22.66
N SER A 714 -7.69 34.22 22.27
CA SER A 714 -7.36 33.12 23.18
C SER A 714 -6.06 32.45 22.74
N GLY A 715 -5.25 32.00 23.70
CA GLY A 715 -4.09 31.17 23.41
C GLY A 715 -4.47 29.72 23.14
N LEU A 716 -5.52 29.22 23.82
CA LEU A 716 -6.02 27.85 23.68
C LEU A 716 -7.56 27.84 23.71
N VAL A 717 -8.17 27.10 22.78
CA VAL A 717 -9.62 26.87 22.72
C VAL A 717 -9.91 25.38 22.53
N LEU A 718 -10.66 24.78 23.47
CA LEU A 718 -11.37 23.50 23.28
C LEU A 718 -12.86 23.77 23.43
N ASN A 719 -13.65 23.51 22.38
CA ASN A 719 -15.10 23.75 22.38
C ASN A 719 -15.84 22.57 21.73
N ASN A 720 -16.79 21.96 22.44
CA ASN A 720 -17.56 20.80 21.96
C ASN A 720 -16.67 19.67 21.43
N THR A 721 -15.70 19.23 22.23
CA THR A 721 -14.70 18.23 21.82
C THR A 721 -15.08 16.78 22.20
N GLY A 722 -16.24 16.62 22.82
CA GLY A 722 -16.74 15.33 23.31
C GLY A 722 -16.03 14.86 24.59
N SER A 723 -16.36 13.65 25.03
CA SER A 723 -15.87 13.06 26.28
C SER A 723 -14.93 11.86 26.09
N SER A 724 -14.62 11.46 24.84
CA SER A 724 -13.84 10.25 24.56
C SER A 724 -12.36 10.40 24.91
N GLY A 725 -11.81 11.60 24.76
CA GLY A 725 -10.43 11.94 25.05
C GLY A 725 -10.32 13.37 25.56
N GLY A 726 -9.10 13.81 25.83
CA GLY A 726 -8.82 15.08 26.47
C GLY A 726 -7.47 15.68 26.08
N LEU A 727 -7.09 16.77 26.72
CA LEU A 727 -5.83 17.48 26.51
C LEU A 727 -4.87 17.27 27.67
N THR A 728 -3.62 16.91 27.36
CA THR A 728 -2.51 16.85 28.30
C THR A 728 -1.38 17.74 27.79
N ILE A 729 -1.09 18.82 28.52
CA ILE A 729 0.11 19.65 28.32
C ILE A 729 1.14 19.19 29.35
N THR A 730 2.14 18.40 28.95
CA THR A 730 3.02 17.69 29.89
C THR A 730 4.06 18.58 30.54
N GLY A 731 4.57 19.59 29.83
CA GLY A 731 5.85 20.24 30.17
C GLY A 731 6.92 19.19 30.49
N ASP A 732 7.69 19.44 31.56
CA ASP A 732 8.65 18.48 32.12
C ASP A 732 8.03 17.38 32.99
N GLY A 733 6.69 17.30 33.09
CA GLY A 733 5.93 16.33 33.87
C GLY A 733 5.39 16.87 35.20
N ALA A 734 4.73 16.01 35.97
CA ALA A 734 4.08 16.37 37.22
C ALA A 734 5.07 16.81 38.33
N SER A 735 4.63 17.71 39.19
CA SER A 735 5.37 18.05 40.42
C SER A 735 5.35 16.91 41.43
N ASP A 736 6.37 16.85 42.30
CA ASP A 736 6.40 15.86 43.38
C ASP A 736 5.28 16.16 44.39
N PRO A 737 4.24 15.30 44.50
CA PRO A 737 3.13 15.54 45.42
C PRO A 737 3.55 15.48 46.90
N ASN A 738 4.76 15.02 47.23
CA ASN A 738 5.25 14.96 48.61
C ASN A 738 6.07 16.20 49.02
N ASN A 739 6.50 17.03 48.07
CA ASN A 739 7.05 18.34 48.38
C ASN A 739 5.99 19.17 49.11
N ASN A 740 6.38 19.93 50.13
CA ASN A 740 5.47 20.75 50.95
C ASN A 740 5.64 22.27 50.72
N THR A 741 6.44 22.67 49.73
CA THR A 741 6.53 24.05 49.23
C THR A 741 5.16 24.53 48.78
N LYS A 742 4.71 25.70 49.23
CA LYS A 742 3.43 26.28 48.80
C LYS A 742 3.60 27.06 47.50
N GLY A 743 2.71 26.83 46.54
CA GLY A 743 2.84 27.38 45.20
C GLY A 743 3.82 26.58 44.37
N ARG A 744 4.44 27.22 43.37
CA ARG A 744 5.27 26.50 42.40
C ARG A 744 6.53 25.94 43.01
N THR A 745 6.90 24.75 42.53
CA THR A 745 8.09 24.02 42.93
C THR A 745 8.90 23.61 41.71
N THR A 746 10.21 23.46 41.89
CA THR A 746 11.08 22.82 40.90
C THR A 746 11.21 21.33 41.14
N ALA A 747 10.65 20.75 42.22
CA ALA A 747 10.75 19.31 42.47
C ALA A 747 9.80 18.50 41.56
N LYS A 748 10.38 17.59 40.77
CA LYS A 748 9.67 16.68 39.87
C LYS A 748 9.24 15.38 40.55
N SER A 749 8.05 14.88 40.23
CA SER A 749 7.60 13.55 40.66
C SER A 749 8.56 12.45 40.16
N GLY A 750 9.00 11.58 41.07
CA GLY A 750 10.03 10.57 40.78
C GLY A 750 11.48 11.07 40.83
N GLY A 751 11.70 12.37 41.13
CA GLY A 751 13.02 12.98 41.27
C GLY A 751 13.44 13.86 40.08
N GLY A 752 14.37 14.79 40.34
CA GLY A 752 14.87 15.76 39.38
C GLY A 752 14.19 17.13 39.46
N THR A 753 14.51 17.98 38.48
CA THR A 753 14.14 19.41 38.46
C THR A 753 13.18 19.71 37.29
N LEU A 754 12.09 20.44 37.57
CA LEU A 754 11.17 21.02 36.59
C LEU A 754 11.65 22.40 36.15
N ALA A 755 11.68 22.68 34.85
CA ALA A 755 11.81 24.05 34.37
C ALA A 755 10.45 24.76 34.46
N LEU A 756 10.43 25.90 35.14
CA LEU A 756 9.23 26.71 35.30
C LEU A 756 8.81 27.31 33.95
N GLY A 757 7.61 26.96 33.46
CA GLY A 757 7.14 27.36 32.14
C GLY A 757 7.39 26.32 31.04
N SER A 758 7.88 25.12 31.36
CA SER A 758 8.06 24.04 30.37
C SER A 758 6.77 23.61 29.68
N GLY A 759 5.60 23.80 30.30
CA GLY A 759 4.28 23.60 29.68
C GLY A 759 3.91 24.67 28.64
N GLY A 760 4.73 25.71 28.47
CA GLY A 760 4.45 26.86 27.62
C GLY A 760 3.85 28.05 28.38
N THR A 761 3.78 29.17 27.68
CA THR A 761 3.37 30.47 28.24
C THR A 761 2.31 31.11 27.36
N ILE A 762 1.15 31.43 27.94
CA ILE A 762 0.10 32.22 27.28
C ILE A 762 0.08 33.62 27.93
N ASN A 763 0.38 34.63 27.13
CA ASN A 763 0.60 36.00 27.59
C ASN A 763 -0.24 36.99 26.75
N ASN A 764 -0.63 38.12 27.33
CA ASN A 764 -1.24 39.26 26.62
C ASN A 764 -2.52 38.95 25.81
N SER A 765 -3.31 37.94 26.20
CA SER A 765 -4.56 37.63 25.48
C SER A 765 -5.61 38.74 25.66
N SER A 766 -6.26 39.13 24.56
CA SER A 766 -7.32 40.15 24.52
C SER A 766 -8.69 39.62 24.98
N GLY A 767 -8.89 38.31 24.99
CA GLY A 767 -10.05 37.61 25.55
C GLY A 767 -9.63 36.68 26.68
N ILE A 768 -10.16 35.44 26.65
CA ILE A 768 -9.89 34.39 27.64
C ILE A 768 -8.60 33.66 27.23
N SER A 769 -7.60 33.52 28.10
CA SER A 769 -6.33 32.88 27.71
C SER A 769 -6.48 31.39 27.38
N ILE A 770 -7.20 30.62 28.20
CA ILE A 770 -7.59 29.22 27.94
C ILE A 770 -9.12 29.09 28.06
N SER A 771 -9.79 28.82 26.94
CA SER A 771 -11.25 28.58 26.89
C SER A 771 -11.55 27.10 26.72
N LEU A 772 -12.32 26.53 27.64
CA LEU A 772 -12.70 25.11 27.67
C LEU A 772 -14.22 25.01 27.82
N THR A 773 -14.91 24.47 26.82
CA THR A 773 -16.37 24.29 26.82
C THR A 773 -16.73 22.89 26.33
N ASN A 774 -17.47 22.12 27.14
CA ASN A 774 -17.98 20.79 26.77
C ASN A 774 -16.86 19.87 26.22
N THR A 775 -15.89 19.59 27.09
CA THR A 775 -14.65 18.85 26.77
C THR A 775 -14.35 17.78 27.81
N GLY A 776 -13.68 16.71 27.38
CA GLY A 776 -13.08 15.70 28.24
C GLY A 776 -11.95 16.24 29.13
N PRO A 777 -11.18 15.34 29.78
CA PRO A 777 -10.14 15.69 30.75
C PRO A 777 -9.12 16.72 30.26
N VAL A 778 -8.68 17.63 31.13
CA VAL A 778 -7.63 18.62 30.82
C VAL A 778 -6.56 18.64 31.91
N PHE A 779 -5.29 18.42 31.53
CA PHE A 779 -4.13 18.43 32.43
C PHE A 779 -3.15 19.53 32.03
N LEU A 780 -2.94 20.50 32.91
CA LEU A 780 -2.11 21.69 32.71
C LEU A 780 -0.87 21.64 33.62
N TYR A 781 0.21 21.02 33.14
CA TYR A 781 1.47 20.92 33.87
C TYR A 781 2.43 22.07 33.52
N ASN A 782 3.00 22.73 34.54
CA ASN A 782 4.11 23.68 34.42
C ASN A 782 3.87 24.92 33.54
N MET A 783 2.62 25.31 33.27
CA MET A 783 2.30 26.45 32.40
C MET A 783 2.48 27.80 33.10
N VAL A 784 2.52 28.88 32.31
CA VAL A 784 2.44 30.26 32.80
C VAL A 784 1.37 31.01 31.99
N LEU A 785 0.31 31.46 32.64
CA LEU A 785 -0.77 32.27 32.06
C LEU A 785 -0.69 33.67 32.67
N GLN A 786 -0.60 34.73 31.85
CA GLN A 786 -0.41 36.08 32.40
C GLN A 786 -0.85 37.24 31.51
N ASN A 787 -1.11 38.39 32.16
CA ASN A 787 -1.40 39.69 31.55
C ASN A 787 -2.55 39.68 30.52
N GLY A 788 -3.54 38.79 30.68
CA GLY A 788 -4.71 38.76 29.81
C GLY A 788 -5.79 39.75 30.25
N SER A 789 -6.70 40.07 29.33
CA SER A 789 -7.72 41.10 29.54
C SER A 789 -8.96 40.61 30.29
N THR A 790 -9.27 39.31 30.24
CA THR A 790 -10.42 38.70 30.91
C THR A 790 -9.99 37.50 31.77
N ASP A 791 -10.51 36.28 31.54
CA ASP A 791 -10.20 35.11 32.36
C ASP A 791 -8.91 34.41 31.93
N GLY A 792 -8.10 33.95 32.89
CA GLY A 792 -6.93 33.11 32.62
C GLY A 792 -7.31 31.72 32.12
N VAL A 793 -8.21 31.06 32.84
CA VAL A 793 -8.88 29.83 32.42
C VAL A 793 -10.38 29.96 32.63
N LYS A 794 -11.18 29.72 31.59
CA LYS A 794 -12.64 29.60 31.68
C LYS A 794 -13.05 28.19 31.27
N ALA A 795 -13.48 27.40 32.24
CA ALA A 795 -13.91 26.02 32.08
C ALA A 795 -15.43 25.89 32.26
N THR A 796 -16.12 25.32 31.29
CA THR A 796 -17.57 25.09 31.34
C THR A 796 -17.87 23.67 30.88
N SER A 797 -18.53 22.87 31.73
CA SER A 797 -18.83 21.46 31.46
C SER A 797 -17.58 20.64 31.08
N VAL A 798 -16.51 20.76 31.87
CA VAL A 798 -15.27 19.97 31.75
C VAL A 798 -15.38 18.71 32.60
N ALA A 799 -15.00 17.55 32.04
CA ALA A 799 -15.12 16.25 32.72
C ALA A 799 -14.17 16.08 33.93
N SER A 800 -12.94 16.59 33.83
CA SER A 800 -11.98 16.71 34.93
C SER A 800 -10.88 17.69 34.56
N MET A 801 -10.32 18.43 35.51
CA MET A 801 -9.19 19.33 35.26
C MET A 801 -8.13 19.23 36.36
N LEU A 802 -6.85 19.17 35.97
CA LEU A 802 -5.71 19.30 36.89
C LEU A 802 -4.87 20.51 36.50
N VAL A 803 -4.63 21.38 37.48
CA VAL A 803 -3.70 22.51 37.41
C VAL A 803 -2.50 22.17 38.29
N ASP A 804 -1.38 21.77 37.69
CA ASP A 804 -0.18 21.33 38.41
C ASP A 804 1.04 22.22 38.08
N ASN A 805 1.68 22.78 39.10
CA ASN A 805 2.86 23.66 39.01
C ASN A 805 2.70 24.87 38.06
N THR A 806 1.45 25.24 37.78
CA THR A 806 1.07 26.26 36.80
C THR A 806 0.87 27.62 37.48
N LYS A 807 1.37 28.68 36.85
CA LYS A 807 1.17 30.07 37.27
C LYS A 807 0.01 30.70 36.51
N ILE A 808 -0.85 31.47 37.20
CA ILE A 808 -1.91 32.29 36.60
C ILE A 808 -1.95 33.67 37.27
N SER A 809 -1.54 34.73 36.58
CA SER A 809 -1.41 36.06 37.21
C SER A 809 -1.49 37.26 36.27
N GLY A 810 -2.12 38.36 36.72
CA GLY A 810 -2.21 39.61 35.96
C GLY A 810 -3.50 39.78 35.16
N PHE A 811 -4.55 39.03 35.50
CA PHE A 811 -5.88 39.12 34.89
C PHE A 811 -6.75 40.11 35.68
N ALA A 812 -6.53 41.42 35.50
CA ALA A 812 -7.09 42.45 36.40
C ALA A 812 -8.63 42.51 36.40
N ASN A 813 -9.26 42.44 35.22
CA ASN A 813 -10.71 42.54 35.03
C ASN A 813 -11.43 41.18 34.90
N GLY A 814 -10.78 40.07 35.25
CA GLY A 814 -11.36 38.73 35.10
C GLY A 814 -10.80 37.74 36.12
N HIS A 815 -11.29 36.50 36.05
CA HIS A 815 -10.87 35.45 36.95
C HIS A 815 -9.47 34.94 36.60
N GLY A 816 -8.68 34.53 37.59
CA GLY A 816 -7.52 33.66 37.31
C GLY A 816 -8.02 32.34 36.73
N LEU A 817 -8.97 31.71 37.43
CA LEU A 817 -9.67 30.51 36.94
C LEU A 817 -11.15 30.54 37.33
N GLN A 818 -12.04 30.41 36.35
CA GLN A 818 -13.46 30.14 36.56
C GLN A 818 -13.79 28.76 36.00
N ALA A 819 -14.39 27.89 36.81
CA ALA A 819 -14.93 26.61 36.37
C ALA A 819 -16.43 26.53 36.70
N SER A 820 -17.27 26.26 35.71
CA SER A 820 -18.73 26.15 35.87
C SER A 820 -19.26 24.80 35.38
N SER A 821 -20.24 24.24 36.08
CA SER A 821 -20.93 22.97 35.75
C SER A 821 -19.98 21.82 35.39
N SER A 822 -18.79 21.81 35.99
CA SER A 822 -17.69 20.89 35.67
C SER A 822 -17.52 19.86 36.79
N THR A 823 -16.76 18.81 36.55
CA THR A 823 -16.51 17.75 37.54
C THR A 823 -15.01 17.66 37.83
N ASN A 824 -14.62 17.21 39.02
CA ASN A 824 -13.25 16.81 39.37
C ASN A 824 -12.15 17.85 39.02
N ILE A 825 -12.15 18.99 39.74
CA ILE A 825 -11.18 20.09 39.52
C ILE A 825 -10.09 20.03 40.60
N HIS A 826 -8.83 19.91 40.22
CA HIS A 826 -7.70 19.65 41.12
C HIS A 826 -6.57 20.68 40.94
N PHE A 827 -5.94 21.08 42.05
CA PHE A 827 -4.83 22.01 42.12
C PHE A 827 -3.67 21.40 42.92
N GLN A 828 -2.47 21.40 42.34
CA GLN A 828 -1.24 20.93 42.98
C GLN A 828 -0.11 21.92 42.67
N HIS A 829 0.58 22.45 43.69
CA HIS A 829 1.65 23.45 43.49
C HIS A 829 1.26 24.64 42.59
N ALA A 830 -0.04 24.95 42.49
CA ALA A 830 -0.54 26.02 41.63
C ALA A 830 -0.26 27.38 42.29
N GLU A 831 0.07 28.38 41.48
CA GLU A 831 0.28 29.77 41.92
C GLU A 831 -0.68 30.67 41.15
N ILE A 832 -1.84 30.97 41.75
CA ILE A 832 -2.93 31.69 41.09
C ILE A 832 -3.22 32.96 41.88
N GLY A 833 -2.84 34.12 41.34
CA GLY A 833 -3.00 35.37 42.08
C GLY A 833 -2.63 36.64 41.33
N ASN A 834 -2.93 37.79 41.92
CA ASN A 834 -2.94 39.10 41.25
C ASN A 834 -3.92 39.12 40.06
N ASN A 835 -5.13 38.61 40.30
CA ASN A 835 -6.23 38.51 39.34
C ASN A 835 -7.51 39.07 39.99
N ALA A 836 -8.48 39.48 39.19
CA ALA A 836 -9.71 40.13 39.67
C ALA A 836 -9.39 41.30 40.64
N THR A 837 -8.40 42.13 40.30
CA THR A 837 -7.89 43.23 41.15
C THR A 837 -8.59 44.57 40.91
N THR A 838 -9.38 44.67 39.85
CA THR A 838 -10.30 45.78 39.55
C THR A 838 -11.73 45.25 39.48
N LEU A 839 -12.74 46.14 39.57
CA LEU A 839 -14.13 45.73 39.32
C LEU A 839 -14.29 45.37 37.83
N ALA A 840 -15.06 44.32 37.55
CA ALA A 840 -15.42 43.99 36.17
C ALA A 840 -16.20 45.13 35.51
N THR A 841 -15.98 45.33 34.22
CA THR A 841 -16.79 46.24 33.39
C THR A 841 -18.24 45.76 33.37
N GLY A 842 -19.11 46.44 34.13
CA GLY A 842 -20.51 46.04 34.34
C GLY A 842 -20.89 45.83 35.81
N GLY A 843 -19.93 45.85 36.73
CA GLY A 843 -20.20 45.83 38.18
C GLY A 843 -20.58 44.46 38.76
N SER A 844 -20.28 43.37 38.05
CA SER A 844 -20.39 42.01 38.58
C SER A 844 -19.18 41.65 39.44
N ASP A 845 -19.44 41.03 40.60
CA ASP A 845 -18.42 40.42 41.45
C ASP A 845 -17.47 39.50 40.65
N ILE A 846 -16.16 39.67 40.81
CA ILE A 846 -15.14 38.77 40.24
C ILE A 846 -14.11 38.32 41.28
N TRP A 847 -13.63 37.09 41.11
CA TRP A 847 -12.80 36.37 42.09
C TRP A 847 -11.58 35.76 41.44
N ASN A 848 -10.48 35.63 42.19
CA ASN A 848 -9.25 35.07 41.64
C ASN A 848 -9.42 33.60 41.22
N VAL A 849 -10.14 32.79 42.01
CA VAL A 849 -10.69 31.49 41.58
C VAL A 849 -12.17 31.39 41.90
N GLN A 850 -12.96 30.91 40.95
CA GLN A 850 -14.39 30.63 41.10
C GLN A 850 -14.73 29.21 40.63
N LEU A 851 -15.43 28.44 41.46
CA LEU A 851 -16.02 27.14 41.13
C LEU A 851 -17.54 27.21 41.29
N ASP A 852 -18.29 27.16 40.17
CA ASP A 852 -19.76 27.22 40.16
C ASP A 852 -20.37 25.87 39.76
N ASN A 853 -21.31 25.35 40.56
CA ASN A 853 -21.94 24.04 40.31
C ASN A 853 -20.94 22.92 39.99
N VAL A 854 -19.74 22.98 40.59
CA VAL A 854 -18.69 21.96 40.39
C VAL A 854 -19.00 20.77 41.28
N THR A 855 -18.95 19.56 40.71
CA THR A 855 -19.30 18.32 41.44
C THR A 855 -18.14 17.31 41.47
N GLY A 856 -18.30 16.24 42.24
CA GLY A 856 -17.25 15.23 42.42
C GLY A 856 -16.25 15.64 43.49
N SER A 857 -14.96 15.48 43.21
CA SER A 857 -13.87 15.79 44.16
C SER A 857 -13.02 16.97 43.70
N THR A 858 -12.76 17.93 44.59
CA THR A 858 -11.77 18.99 44.36
C THR A 858 -10.68 18.91 45.41
N THR A 859 -9.43 18.82 44.96
CA THR A 859 -8.26 18.82 45.85
C THR A 859 -7.43 20.07 45.65
N ILE A 860 -7.02 20.72 46.74
CA ILE A 860 -6.15 21.89 46.73
C ILE A 860 -4.92 21.57 47.58
N LYS A 861 -3.84 21.13 46.93
CA LYS A 861 -2.64 20.64 47.62
C LYS A 861 -1.44 21.53 47.37
N ASN A 862 -0.75 21.94 48.43
CA ASN A 862 0.50 22.72 48.37
C ASN A 862 0.40 23.97 47.47
N SER A 863 -0.79 24.56 47.34
CA SER A 863 -1.06 25.61 46.33
C SER A 863 -1.14 26.98 46.98
N PHE A 864 -0.85 28.03 46.21
CA PHE A 864 -0.76 29.41 46.68
C PHE A 864 -1.72 30.30 45.90
N PHE A 865 -2.72 30.83 46.59
CA PHE A 865 -3.72 31.72 46.02
C PHE A 865 -3.63 33.07 46.73
N ASN A 866 -3.43 34.16 45.97
CA ASN A 866 -3.23 35.47 46.58
C ASN A 866 -3.72 36.67 45.74
N ILE A 867 -4.01 37.79 46.40
CA ILE A 867 -4.28 39.11 45.80
C ILE A 867 -5.46 39.10 44.81
N SER A 868 -6.62 39.49 45.34
CA SER A 868 -7.85 39.78 44.61
C SER A 868 -8.54 41.00 45.21
N LEU A 869 -9.41 41.66 44.44
CA LEU A 869 -10.30 42.69 44.97
C LEU A 869 -11.27 42.04 45.96
N GLU A 870 -12.09 41.10 45.51
CA GLU A 870 -12.96 40.33 46.39
C GLU A 870 -12.29 39.02 46.83
N SER A 871 -13.00 37.89 46.73
CA SER A 871 -12.55 36.60 47.23
C SER A 871 -11.40 35.98 46.43
N VAL A 872 -10.44 35.41 47.16
CA VAL A 872 -9.25 34.76 46.60
C VAL A 872 -9.60 33.39 46.01
N PHE A 873 -10.47 32.63 46.67
CA PHE A 873 -11.03 31.37 46.19
C PHE A 873 -12.50 31.27 46.61
N ASN A 874 -13.40 31.01 45.66
CA ASN A 874 -14.84 31.02 45.89
C ASN A 874 -15.53 29.80 45.27
N VAL A 875 -16.40 29.12 46.03
CA VAL A 875 -17.18 27.95 45.59
C VAL A 875 -18.67 28.23 45.78
N LYS A 876 -19.46 28.17 44.71
CA LYS A 876 -20.91 28.43 44.69
C LYS A 876 -21.65 27.30 43.98
N ASN A 877 -22.27 26.38 44.73
CA ASN A 877 -23.07 25.30 44.15
C ASN A 877 -24.54 25.52 44.48
N ASN A 878 -25.42 25.38 43.49
CA ASN A 878 -26.88 25.41 43.62
C ASN A 878 -27.50 23.99 43.63
N SER A 879 -26.78 22.99 43.14
CA SER A 879 -27.17 21.57 43.14
C SER A 879 -25.94 20.65 43.15
N GLY A 880 -26.17 19.35 43.40
CA GLY A 880 -25.12 18.33 43.35
C GLY A 880 -24.26 18.26 44.61
N ILE A 881 -23.25 17.38 44.60
CA ILE A 881 -22.34 17.13 45.73
C ILE A 881 -20.91 17.46 45.32
N LEU A 882 -20.21 18.21 46.15
CA LEU A 882 -18.79 18.51 46.03
C LEU A 882 -18.02 18.10 47.29
N SER A 883 -16.98 17.29 47.13
CA SER A 883 -16.02 16.96 48.18
C SER A 883 -14.72 17.76 47.96
N LEU A 884 -14.59 18.88 48.67
CA LEU A 884 -13.42 19.76 48.67
C LEU A 884 -12.43 19.34 49.77
N THR A 885 -11.16 19.10 49.41
CA THR A 885 -10.07 18.88 50.37
C THR A 885 -8.90 19.82 50.07
N SER A 886 -8.61 20.74 50.99
CA SER A 886 -7.45 21.63 50.92
C SER A 886 -6.41 21.25 51.97
N THR A 887 -5.17 20.98 51.55
CA THR A 887 -4.06 20.62 52.44
C THR A 887 -2.83 21.46 52.15
N ASN A 888 -2.21 22.04 53.18
CA ASN A 888 -0.94 22.77 53.09
C ASN A 888 -0.95 23.92 52.06
N SER A 889 -2.08 24.62 51.90
CA SER A 889 -2.24 25.67 50.89
C SER A 889 -2.25 27.07 51.52
N ASN A 890 -2.33 28.12 50.69
CA ASN A 890 -2.42 29.53 51.11
C ASN A 890 -3.61 30.23 50.42
N PHE A 891 -4.37 31.01 51.19
CA PHE A 891 -5.45 31.88 50.67
C PHE A 891 -5.30 33.28 51.29
N SER A 892 -4.78 34.25 50.54
CA SER A 892 -4.42 35.55 51.15
C SER A 892 -4.60 36.81 50.32
N GLY A 893 -4.82 37.95 50.99
CA GLY A 893 -4.76 39.26 50.35
C GLY A 893 -6.00 39.67 49.56
N ALA A 894 -7.20 39.20 49.94
CA ALA A 894 -8.46 39.79 49.50
C ALA A 894 -8.61 41.23 50.02
N THR A 895 -8.60 42.25 49.15
CA THR A 895 -8.56 43.66 49.57
C THR A 895 -9.92 44.25 49.97
N ALA A 896 -11.02 43.62 49.53
CA ALA A 896 -12.41 43.91 49.88
C ALA A 896 -13.26 42.64 50.21
N GLY A 897 -12.67 41.43 50.17
CA GLY A 897 -13.41 40.16 50.29
C GLY A 897 -12.79 39.07 51.18
N THR A 898 -13.03 37.82 50.79
CA THR A 898 -12.79 36.62 51.61
C THR A 898 -11.62 35.76 51.09
N GLY A 899 -10.85 35.12 51.98
CA GLY A 899 -9.81 34.15 51.57
C GLY A 899 -10.38 32.92 50.85
N LEU A 900 -11.25 32.17 51.54
CA LEU A 900 -11.96 31.01 50.99
C LEU A 900 -13.47 31.10 51.27
N GLY A 901 -14.28 31.19 50.21
CA GLY A 901 -15.75 31.21 50.26
C GLY A 901 -16.37 29.85 49.89
N LEU A 902 -17.32 29.35 50.70
CA LEU A 902 -18.00 28.07 50.51
C LEU A 902 -19.53 28.23 50.62
N PHE A 903 -20.22 28.13 49.49
CA PHE A 903 -21.64 28.50 49.37
C PHE A 903 -22.49 27.38 48.76
N PRO A 904 -23.01 26.44 49.58
CA PRO A 904 -24.04 25.49 49.17
C PRO A 904 -25.43 26.16 49.22
N TYR A 905 -25.85 26.67 48.08
CA TYR A 905 -27.15 27.27 47.82
C TYR A 905 -28.13 26.23 47.23
N GLY A 906 -29.40 26.60 47.05
CA GLY A 906 -30.41 25.74 46.43
C GLY A 906 -30.56 24.38 47.13
N SER A 907 -30.07 23.30 46.50
CA SER A 907 -30.05 21.92 47.00
C SER A 907 -28.65 21.28 47.03
N ALA A 908 -27.59 22.09 46.92
CA ALA A 908 -26.22 21.59 46.90
C ALA A 908 -25.74 21.04 48.25
N THR A 909 -24.83 20.07 48.22
CA THR A 909 -24.03 19.65 49.38
C THR A 909 -22.55 19.94 49.14
N ILE A 910 -21.91 20.70 50.03
CA ILE A 910 -20.46 20.88 50.04
C ILE A 910 -19.88 20.20 51.28
N ILE A 911 -18.93 19.29 51.07
CA ILE A 911 -18.12 18.65 52.11
C ILE A 911 -16.72 19.24 51.97
N ALA A 912 -16.25 19.99 52.97
CA ALA A 912 -15.00 20.74 52.92
C ALA A 912 -14.06 20.35 54.07
N HIS A 913 -12.86 19.85 53.73
CA HIS A 913 -11.78 19.54 54.66
C HIS A 913 -10.60 20.47 54.41
N ILE A 914 -10.40 21.47 55.27
CA ILE A 914 -9.36 22.49 55.14
C ILE A 914 -8.32 22.26 56.24
N GLN A 915 -7.09 21.88 55.86
CA GLN A 915 -6.08 21.40 56.79
C GLN A 915 -4.69 21.99 56.51
N ASN A 916 -3.88 22.20 57.56
CA ASN A 916 -2.47 22.64 57.48
C ASN A 916 -2.25 23.94 56.65
N SER A 917 -3.32 24.71 56.42
CA SER A 917 -3.34 25.81 55.45
C SER A 917 -3.19 27.17 56.13
N THR A 918 -2.71 28.16 55.37
CA THR A 918 -2.48 29.54 55.85
C THR A 918 -3.50 30.46 55.20
N ILE A 919 -4.28 31.18 56.00
CA ILE A 919 -5.33 32.08 55.52
C ILE A 919 -5.04 33.47 56.08
N ALA A 920 -4.66 34.43 55.24
CA ALA A 920 -4.03 35.66 55.74
C ALA A 920 -4.46 36.94 55.03
N THR A 921 -4.43 38.06 55.75
CA THR A 921 -4.60 39.43 55.24
C THR A 921 -5.82 39.61 54.34
N ASN A 922 -6.95 38.96 54.69
CA ASN A 922 -8.22 39.13 53.99
C ASN A 922 -9.09 40.15 54.73
N SER A 923 -9.50 41.20 54.03
CA SER A 923 -10.17 42.37 54.59
C SER A 923 -11.58 42.10 55.16
N ALA A 924 -12.27 41.04 54.73
CA ALA A 924 -13.57 40.65 55.27
C ALA A 924 -13.49 39.36 56.11
N ARG A 925 -13.23 38.20 55.48
CA ARG A 925 -13.24 36.89 56.16
C ARG A 925 -12.07 36.02 55.71
N GLY A 926 -11.50 35.22 56.60
CA GLY A 926 -10.51 34.21 56.25
C GLY A 926 -11.19 33.05 55.52
N ILE A 927 -12.00 32.29 56.25
CA ILE A 927 -12.99 31.38 55.66
C ILE A 927 -14.38 31.98 55.87
N GLN A 928 -15.16 32.05 54.79
CA GLN A 928 -16.60 32.25 54.84
C GLN A 928 -17.28 30.99 54.35
N SER A 929 -18.27 30.51 55.09
CA SER A 929 -19.17 29.48 54.61
C SER A 929 -20.60 29.87 54.92
N ALA A 930 -21.51 29.72 53.97
CA ALA A 930 -22.89 30.15 54.12
C ALA A 930 -23.85 29.31 53.28
N THR A 931 -24.84 28.72 53.94
CA THR A 931 -26.03 28.16 53.27
C THR A 931 -27.09 29.25 53.09
N GLU A 932 -27.81 29.19 51.97
CA GLU A 932 -28.80 30.21 51.58
C GLU A 932 -30.00 30.27 52.53
N THR A 933 -30.47 31.49 52.85
CA THR A 933 -31.68 31.68 53.67
C THR A 933 -32.92 31.22 52.90
N GLY A 934 -33.60 30.19 53.41
CA GLY A 934 -34.78 29.60 52.75
C GLY A 934 -34.46 28.53 51.70
N GLY A 935 -33.18 28.25 51.43
CA GLY A 935 -32.76 27.11 50.61
C GLY A 935 -32.81 25.76 51.36
N SER A 936 -32.29 24.71 50.72
CA SER A 936 -32.16 23.35 51.27
C SER A 936 -30.72 22.81 51.28
N GLY A 937 -29.75 23.59 50.77
CA GLY A 937 -28.35 23.19 50.68
C GLY A 937 -27.71 22.85 52.04
N SER A 938 -26.72 21.97 52.02
CA SER A 938 -26.05 21.41 53.20
C SER A 938 -24.53 21.61 53.14
N LEU A 939 -23.90 21.72 54.32
CA LEU A 939 -22.46 21.92 54.49
C LEU A 939 -21.90 20.93 55.51
N SER A 940 -20.75 20.33 55.22
CA SER A 940 -19.90 19.67 56.21
C SER A 940 -18.52 20.33 56.22
N LEU A 941 -18.19 21.13 57.24
CA LEU A 941 -16.97 21.94 57.29
C LEU A 941 -16.00 21.45 58.39
N ASN A 942 -14.88 20.86 57.97
CA ASN A 942 -13.74 20.57 58.84
C ASN A 942 -12.60 21.57 58.58
N VAL A 943 -12.16 22.27 59.62
CA VAL A 943 -11.01 23.19 59.59
C VAL A 943 -10.04 22.77 60.69
N ASN A 944 -8.90 22.19 60.32
CA ASN A 944 -7.95 21.60 61.26
C ASN A 944 -6.50 22.09 61.06
N ASN A 945 -5.82 22.45 62.14
CA ASN A 945 -4.40 22.84 62.12
C ASN A 945 -4.08 23.97 61.09
N CYS A 946 -5.02 24.89 60.88
CA CYS A 946 -4.84 26.06 60.01
C CYS A 946 -4.37 27.30 60.79
N THR A 947 -3.60 28.14 60.12
CA THR A 947 -3.07 29.39 60.67
C THR A 947 -3.75 30.58 60.00
N PHE A 948 -4.44 31.39 60.79
CA PHE A 948 -5.16 32.59 60.36
C PHE A 948 -4.42 33.85 60.84
N ILE A 949 -4.08 34.76 59.92
CA ILE A 949 -3.27 35.96 60.23
C ILE A 949 -3.93 37.21 59.65
N ASN A 950 -4.26 38.20 60.47
CA ASN A 950 -4.74 39.53 60.03
C ASN A 950 -5.98 39.47 59.10
N ASN A 951 -6.90 38.54 59.35
CA ASN A 951 -8.23 38.56 58.74
C ASN A 951 -9.19 39.37 59.62
N TYR A 952 -10.17 40.06 59.04
CA TYR A 952 -11.16 40.83 59.83
C TYR A 952 -12.13 39.93 60.61
N VAL A 953 -12.51 38.78 60.03
CA VAL A 953 -12.98 37.59 60.76
C VAL A 953 -12.16 36.40 60.32
N SER A 954 -11.64 35.55 61.21
CA SER A 954 -10.81 34.40 60.78
C SER A 954 -11.64 33.27 60.18
N ILE A 955 -12.69 32.83 60.89
CA ILE A 955 -13.64 31.82 60.40
C ILE A 955 -15.06 32.33 60.66
N ASP A 956 -15.88 32.40 59.61
CA ASP A 956 -17.32 32.65 59.72
C ASP A 956 -18.09 31.48 59.07
N ASN A 957 -18.75 30.68 59.90
CA ASN A 957 -19.64 29.60 59.47
C ASN A 957 -21.09 30.00 59.72
N ALA A 958 -21.85 30.09 58.64
CA ALA A 958 -23.17 30.70 58.58
C ALA A 958 -24.22 29.70 58.08
N HIS A 959 -25.38 29.65 58.73
CA HIS A 959 -26.45 28.73 58.34
C HIS A 959 -27.82 29.41 58.19
N GLY A 960 -28.45 29.26 57.01
CA GLY A 960 -29.76 29.82 56.69
C GLY A 960 -30.77 28.85 56.07
N SER A 961 -30.32 27.66 55.64
CA SER A 961 -31.14 26.68 54.90
C SER A 961 -31.87 25.69 55.81
N SER A 962 -32.80 24.95 55.24
CA SER A 962 -33.43 23.76 55.84
C SER A 962 -32.54 22.51 55.83
N GLY A 963 -31.37 22.55 55.18
CA GLY A 963 -30.39 21.47 55.14
C GLY A 963 -29.55 21.36 56.43
N THR A 964 -28.51 20.54 56.44
CA THR A 964 -27.62 20.38 57.60
C THR A 964 -26.34 21.18 57.45
N ASN A 965 -25.89 21.85 58.51
CA ASN A 965 -24.54 22.40 58.62
C ASN A 965 -23.80 21.69 59.77
N SER A 966 -22.93 20.74 59.43
CA SER A 966 -22.07 20.05 60.39
C SER A 966 -20.65 20.63 60.37
N PHE A 967 -20.04 20.92 61.52
CA PHE A 967 -18.70 21.52 61.53
C PHE A 967 -17.74 21.02 62.62
N SER A 968 -16.45 21.14 62.34
CA SER A 968 -15.36 20.80 63.25
C SER A 968 -14.20 21.78 63.03
N VAL A 969 -14.08 22.78 63.90
CA VAL A 969 -13.04 23.82 63.87
C VAL A 969 -12.06 23.53 65.00
N THR A 970 -10.92 22.92 64.66
CA THR A 970 -10.03 22.29 65.64
C THR A 970 -8.56 22.63 65.47
N ASP A 971 -7.83 22.81 66.57
CA ASP A 971 -6.35 22.94 66.55
C ASP A 971 -5.83 24.13 65.70
N ASN A 972 -6.66 25.14 65.41
CA ASN A 972 -6.28 26.28 64.58
C ASN A 972 -5.64 27.41 65.39
N ASN A 973 -4.76 28.19 64.76
CA ASN A 973 -4.11 29.36 65.35
C ASN A 973 -4.60 30.65 64.68
N CYS A 974 -5.38 31.48 65.39
CA CYS A 974 -5.98 32.71 64.89
C CYS A 974 -5.32 33.94 65.52
N GLN A 975 -4.71 34.79 64.70
CA GLN A 975 -3.96 35.97 65.12
C GLN A 975 -4.38 37.19 64.30
N THR A 976 -4.76 38.30 64.93
CA THR A 976 -5.30 39.49 64.27
C THR A 976 -4.66 40.77 64.81
N ASN A 977 -3.59 41.24 64.16
CA ASN A 977 -2.90 42.49 64.55
C ASN A 977 -3.48 43.72 63.83
N VAL A 978 -4.73 43.67 63.39
CA VAL A 978 -5.41 44.77 62.69
C VAL A 978 -6.44 45.42 63.63
N ALA A 979 -6.38 46.74 63.76
CA ALA A 979 -7.18 47.51 64.74
C ALA A 979 -8.70 47.38 64.56
N SER A 980 -9.16 46.87 63.41
CA SER A 980 -10.57 46.69 63.06
C SER A 980 -11.11 45.27 63.18
N SER A 981 -10.29 44.26 63.51
CA SER A 981 -10.71 42.84 63.61
C SER A 981 -11.95 42.66 64.50
N ALA A 982 -13.03 42.14 63.92
CA ALA A 982 -14.29 42.01 64.60
C ALA A 982 -14.37 40.74 65.47
N MET A 983 -13.94 39.58 64.95
CA MET A 983 -14.21 38.28 65.59
C MET A 983 -13.16 37.26 65.14
N ALA A 984 -12.66 36.37 66.00
CA ALA A 984 -11.82 35.27 65.48
C ALA A 984 -12.69 34.16 64.86
N ILE A 985 -13.58 33.56 65.63
CA ILE A 985 -14.48 32.49 65.17
C ILE A 985 -15.93 32.92 65.36
N SER A 986 -16.68 32.98 64.26
CA SER A 986 -18.09 33.35 64.19
C SER A 986 -18.90 32.15 63.72
N ILE A 987 -19.81 31.66 64.56
CA ILE A 987 -20.79 30.61 64.23
C ILE A 987 -22.17 31.28 64.27
N ASN A 988 -22.79 31.52 63.12
CA ASN A 988 -23.98 32.37 63.06
C ASN A 988 -25.14 31.79 62.21
N ARG A 989 -26.36 32.21 62.54
CA ARG A 989 -27.54 31.96 61.70
C ARG A 989 -27.79 33.16 60.78
N LEU A 990 -28.02 32.89 59.50
CA LEU A 990 -28.51 33.85 58.51
C LEU A 990 -30.04 33.80 58.49
N GLY A 991 -30.69 34.96 58.59
CA GLY A 991 -32.13 35.08 58.40
C GLY A 991 -32.80 36.23 59.16
N SER A 992 -33.91 36.71 58.59
CA SER A 992 -34.91 37.54 59.26
C SER A 992 -35.75 36.69 60.23
N PRO A 993 -36.30 37.24 61.33
CA PRO A 993 -37.23 36.54 62.23
C PRO A 993 -38.48 35.97 61.54
N THR A 994 -38.76 36.36 60.29
CA THR A 994 -39.88 35.86 59.47
C THR A 994 -39.65 34.47 58.84
N PHE A 995 -38.42 33.95 58.78
CA PHE A 995 -38.14 32.64 58.15
C PHE A 995 -38.21 31.49 59.16
N SER A 996 -39.10 30.52 58.92
CA SER A 996 -39.60 29.58 59.92
C SER A 996 -38.97 28.18 59.98
N ASN A 997 -38.10 27.81 59.05
CA ASN A 997 -37.44 26.50 59.05
C ASN A 997 -35.95 26.63 58.66
N PHE A 998 -35.07 26.29 59.60
CA PHE A 998 -33.69 25.95 59.32
C PHE A 998 -33.37 24.58 59.93
N GLY A 999 -32.38 23.88 59.36
CA GLY A 999 -32.09 22.50 59.75
C GLY A 999 -31.20 22.37 60.99
N LEU A 1000 -30.45 21.27 61.05
CA LEU A 1000 -29.49 21.02 62.13
C LEU A 1000 -28.19 21.78 61.84
N PHE A 1001 -27.79 22.63 62.78
CA PHE A 1001 -26.49 23.31 62.74
C PHE A 1001 -25.66 22.90 63.96
N SER A 1002 -24.72 21.98 63.76
CA SER A 1002 -24.07 21.28 64.87
C SER A 1002 -22.57 21.08 64.66
N GLY A 1003 -21.78 21.25 65.72
CA GLY A 1003 -20.35 21.05 65.58
C GLY A 1003 -19.50 21.36 66.80
N THR A 1004 -18.19 21.24 66.61
CA THR A 1004 -17.19 21.42 67.67
C THR A 1004 -16.22 22.54 67.29
N VAL A 1005 -15.93 23.42 68.24
CA VAL A 1005 -14.82 24.39 68.20
C VAL A 1005 -13.86 24.02 69.32
N SER A 1006 -12.74 23.35 69.04
CA SER A 1006 -11.86 22.85 70.11
C SER A 1006 -10.36 22.99 69.91
N ARG A 1007 -9.62 23.22 70.99
CA ARG A 1007 -8.14 23.33 70.99
C ARG A 1007 -7.59 24.43 70.07
N ASN A 1008 -8.42 25.40 69.69
CA ASN A 1008 -7.96 26.55 68.91
C ASN A 1008 -7.20 27.53 69.82
N ILE A 1009 -6.17 28.15 69.28
CA ILE A 1009 -5.45 29.28 69.87
C ILE A 1009 -5.98 30.54 69.20
N ILE A 1010 -6.51 31.47 69.99
CA ILE A 1010 -6.99 32.77 69.56
C ILE A 1010 -6.17 33.83 70.29
N GLY A 1011 -5.46 34.65 69.52
CA GLY A 1011 -4.49 35.64 70.01
C GLY A 1011 -3.06 35.14 70.07
N THR A 1012 -2.16 36.05 70.46
CA THR A 1012 -0.72 35.84 70.70
C THR A 1012 -0.38 36.43 72.07
N ALA A 1013 0.28 35.66 72.94
CA ALA A 1013 0.51 36.08 74.32
C ALA A 1013 1.40 37.33 74.40
N GLY A 1014 0.95 38.36 75.12
CA GLY A 1014 1.67 39.62 75.27
C GLY A 1014 1.57 40.57 74.06
N ILE A 1015 0.81 40.22 73.01
CA ILE A 1015 0.55 41.08 71.86
C ILE A 1015 -0.89 41.60 71.98
N ALA A 1016 -1.05 42.86 72.40
CA ALA A 1016 -2.37 43.47 72.57
C ALA A 1016 -3.24 43.36 71.30
N ASP A 1017 -4.55 43.23 71.49
CA ASP A 1017 -5.58 43.11 70.44
C ASP A 1017 -5.47 41.89 69.50
N SER A 1018 -4.47 41.02 69.68
CA SER A 1018 -4.13 39.97 68.73
C SER A 1018 -5.15 38.84 68.59
N GLY A 1019 -6.14 38.70 69.48
CA GLY A 1019 -7.19 37.69 69.38
C GLY A 1019 -8.44 38.19 68.67
N SER A 1020 -8.91 39.37 69.07
CA SER A 1020 -9.97 40.13 68.42
C SER A 1020 -9.92 41.56 68.93
N SER A 1021 -9.87 42.57 68.06
CA SER A 1021 -9.61 43.95 68.49
C SER A 1021 -10.87 44.75 68.83
N ALA A 1022 -12.05 44.31 68.35
CA ALA A 1022 -13.33 45.02 68.47
C ALA A 1022 -14.54 44.16 68.91
N GLY A 1023 -14.46 42.82 68.87
CA GLY A 1023 -15.54 41.92 69.26
C GLY A 1023 -15.04 40.64 69.94
N ASP A 1024 -15.73 39.51 69.77
CA ASP A 1024 -15.43 38.33 70.59
C ASP A 1024 -14.25 37.49 70.04
N GLY A 1025 -13.67 36.66 70.91
CA GLY A 1025 -12.83 35.55 70.47
C GLY A 1025 -13.64 34.50 69.72
N ILE A 1026 -14.63 33.89 70.39
CA ILE A 1026 -15.59 32.96 69.77
C ILE A 1026 -17.00 33.51 69.99
N THR A 1027 -17.78 33.68 68.91
CA THR A 1027 -19.21 33.99 69.00
C THR A 1027 -20.05 32.86 68.44
N VAL A 1028 -21.14 32.55 69.12
CA VAL A 1028 -22.27 31.79 68.58
C VAL A 1028 -23.50 32.69 68.61
N LYS A 1029 -24.05 33.04 67.44
CA LYS A 1029 -25.22 33.93 67.32
C LYS A 1029 -26.36 33.26 66.57
N THR A 1030 -27.51 33.19 67.21
CA THR A 1030 -28.69 32.45 66.72
C THR A 1030 -29.92 33.35 66.78
N ASN A 1031 -30.56 33.51 65.63
CA ASN A 1031 -31.64 34.45 65.35
C ASN A 1031 -32.72 33.73 64.53
N GLY A 1032 -34.01 33.96 64.79
CA GLY A 1032 -35.11 33.47 63.95
C GLY A 1032 -35.75 32.14 64.38
N ASN A 1033 -36.84 31.80 63.71
CA ASN A 1033 -37.76 30.72 64.07
C ASN A 1033 -37.22 29.31 63.72
N GLY A 1034 -37.63 28.31 64.51
CA GLY A 1034 -37.42 26.88 64.28
C GLY A 1034 -35.99 26.39 64.52
N GLY A 1035 -35.72 25.16 64.08
CA GLY A 1035 -34.37 24.57 64.01
C GLY A 1035 -33.71 24.19 65.33
N SER A 1036 -32.47 23.68 65.25
CA SER A 1036 -31.68 23.29 66.41
C SER A 1036 -30.20 23.56 66.20
N ILE A 1037 -29.56 24.19 67.18
CA ILE A 1037 -28.12 24.44 67.21
C ILE A 1037 -27.49 23.65 68.36
N ARG A 1038 -26.44 22.88 68.05
CA ARG A 1038 -25.70 22.04 69.01
C ARG A 1038 -24.20 22.29 68.91
N ILE A 1039 -23.61 22.96 69.89
CA ILE A 1039 -22.18 23.32 69.80
C ILE A 1039 -21.37 22.91 71.03
N SER A 1040 -20.21 22.31 70.77
CA SER A 1040 -19.19 22.00 71.78
C SER A 1040 -17.99 22.93 71.61
N ILE A 1041 -17.76 23.84 72.56
CA ILE A 1041 -16.63 24.78 72.61
C ILE A 1041 -15.64 24.27 73.68
N LEU A 1042 -14.61 23.55 73.27
CA LEU A 1042 -13.80 22.71 74.17
C LEU A 1042 -12.30 23.05 74.16
N ASN A 1043 -11.68 23.29 75.31
CA ASN A 1043 -10.22 23.38 75.47
C ASN A 1043 -9.53 24.46 74.59
N ASN A 1044 -10.23 25.53 74.21
CA ASN A 1044 -9.63 26.62 73.43
C ASN A 1044 -8.83 27.56 74.34
N THR A 1045 -7.75 28.13 73.82
CA THR A 1045 -7.00 29.23 74.47
C THR A 1045 -7.35 30.53 73.80
N ILE A 1046 -7.96 31.46 74.53
CA ILE A 1046 -8.47 32.74 74.01
C ILE A 1046 -7.81 33.87 74.80
N ARG A 1047 -7.18 34.81 74.10
CA ARG A 1047 -6.56 35.97 74.75
C ARG A 1047 -6.60 37.21 73.87
N GLU A 1048 -6.47 38.39 74.50
CA GLU A 1048 -6.35 39.68 73.79
C GLU A 1048 -7.61 39.96 72.94
N TYR A 1049 -8.78 39.89 73.58
CA TYR A 1049 -10.11 39.94 72.96
C TYR A 1049 -10.88 41.24 73.25
N GLY A 1050 -11.74 41.64 72.31
CA GLY A 1050 -12.35 42.96 72.23
C GLY A 1050 -13.62 43.14 73.05
N GLN A 1051 -14.59 42.21 72.97
CA GLN A 1051 -15.85 42.25 73.74
C GLN A 1051 -15.95 41.07 74.71
N HIS A 1052 -16.18 39.85 74.23
CA HIS A 1052 -16.24 38.66 75.08
C HIS A 1052 -15.17 37.63 74.68
N GLY A 1053 -14.71 36.80 75.62
CA GLY A 1053 -13.85 35.67 75.26
C GLY A 1053 -14.65 34.65 74.46
N ILE A 1054 -15.81 34.27 75.01
CA ILE A 1054 -16.86 33.48 74.36
C ILE A 1054 -18.20 34.21 74.51
N GLY A 1055 -18.87 34.52 73.40
CA GLY A 1055 -20.20 35.13 73.38
C GLY A 1055 -21.26 34.18 72.80
N LEU A 1056 -22.24 33.78 73.60
CA LEU A 1056 -23.39 32.97 73.19
C LEU A 1056 -24.65 33.85 73.18
N PHE A 1057 -25.31 33.94 72.02
CA PHE A 1057 -26.48 34.78 71.80
C PHE A 1057 -27.60 33.98 71.14
N ALA A 1058 -28.73 33.81 71.83
CA ALA A 1058 -29.93 33.17 71.30
C ALA A 1058 -31.12 34.11 71.46
N ARG A 1059 -31.67 34.61 70.34
CA ARG A 1059 -32.56 35.78 70.30
C ARG A 1059 -33.54 35.70 69.11
N ASP A 1060 -34.55 36.57 69.09
CA ASP A 1060 -35.38 36.86 67.91
C ASP A 1060 -36.10 35.62 67.31
N ALA A 1061 -36.62 34.72 68.15
CA ALA A 1061 -37.22 33.44 67.76
C ALA A 1061 -38.62 33.28 68.34
N THR A 1062 -39.66 33.52 67.54
CA THR A 1062 -41.07 33.45 67.96
C THR A 1062 -41.66 32.02 68.02
N THR A 1063 -40.97 31.02 67.48
CA THR A 1063 -41.40 29.61 67.52
C THR A 1063 -40.24 28.63 67.77
N GLY A 1064 -40.26 27.98 68.94
CA GLY A 1064 -39.66 26.65 69.17
C GLY A 1064 -38.20 26.44 68.77
N HIS A 1065 -37.30 27.37 69.11
CA HIS A 1065 -35.87 27.25 68.78
C HIS A 1065 -35.07 26.55 69.90
N LEU A 1066 -34.29 25.53 69.54
CA LEU A 1066 -33.41 24.79 70.47
C LEU A 1066 -31.94 25.23 70.33
N PHE A 1067 -31.34 25.65 71.44
CA PHE A 1067 -29.93 26.03 71.55
C PHE A 1067 -29.22 25.20 72.63
N GLU A 1068 -28.43 24.21 72.22
CA GLU A 1068 -27.63 23.37 73.12
C GLU A 1068 -26.15 23.73 72.99
N ALA A 1069 -25.50 24.12 74.09
CA ALA A 1069 -24.06 24.44 74.07
C ALA A 1069 -23.31 23.86 75.28
N ARG A 1070 -22.19 23.19 75.00
CA ARG A 1070 -21.21 22.72 75.97
C ARG A 1070 -19.95 23.58 75.87
N VAL A 1071 -19.59 24.29 76.92
CA VAL A 1071 -18.42 25.18 76.98
C VAL A 1071 -17.49 24.67 78.07
N GLU A 1072 -16.42 23.97 77.69
CA GLU A 1072 -15.61 23.20 78.66
C GLU A 1072 -14.10 23.37 78.48
N GLY A 1073 -13.36 23.51 79.58
CA GLY A 1073 -11.89 23.49 79.59
C GLY A 1073 -11.21 24.69 78.90
N ASN A 1074 -11.95 25.74 78.53
CA ASN A 1074 -11.40 26.89 77.81
C ASN A 1074 -10.58 27.79 78.74
N ASN A 1075 -9.43 28.27 78.27
CA ASN A 1075 -8.55 29.19 78.99
C ASN A 1075 -8.67 30.59 78.36
N ILE A 1076 -9.31 31.52 79.06
CA ILE A 1076 -9.64 32.86 78.60
C ILE A 1076 -8.86 33.88 79.43
N ALA A 1077 -8.03 34.70 78.81
CA ALA A 1077 -7.15 35.65 79.49
C ALA A 1077 -7.12 37.03 78.81
N ASN A 1078 -6.72 38.07 79.55
CA ASN A 1078 -6.37 39.38 79.02
C ASN A 1078 -7.44 39.98 78.08
N GLY A 1079 -8.59 40.36 78.63
CA GLY A 1079 -9.56 41.17 77.89
C GLY A 1079 -9.04 42.59 77.67
N LYS A 1080 -9.31 43.17 76.48
CA LYS A 1080 -8.94 44.56 76.17
C LYS A 1080 -9.61 45.54 77.12
N ALA A 1081 -8.82 46.18 78.00
CA ALA A 1081 -9.32 46.98 79.14
C ALA A 1081 -10.38 48.06 78.81
N SER A 1082 -10.38 48.60 77.59
CA SER A 1082 -11.29 49.67 77.15
C SER A 1082 -12.59 49.21 76.49
N LEU A 1083 -12.69 47.95 76.05
CA LEU A 1083 -13.86 47.43 75.31
C LEU A 1083 -14.39 46.10 75.85
N SER A 1084 -13.53 45.31 76.50
CA SER A 1084 -13.87 43.97 76.96
C SER A 1084 -14.91 44.06 78.06
N LEU A 1085 -15.80 43.08 78.03
CA LEU A 1085 -16.98 42.99 78.87
C LEU A 1085 -16.82 41.79 79.79
N ASP A 1086 -17.18 40.62 79.31
CA ASP A 1086 -17.35 39.42 80.13
C ASP A 1086 -16.55 38.27 79.49
N GLY A 1087 -15.85 37.45 80.28
CA GLY A 1087 -15.01 36.37 79.74
C GLY A 1087 -15.83 35.32 78.98
N ILE A 1088 -16.93 34.87 79.58
CA ILE A 1088 -18.00 34.13 78.91
C ILE A 1088 -19.30 34.90 79.10
N ASN A 1089 -19.95 35.35 78.02
CA ASN A 1089 -21.26 35.99 78.04
C ASN A 1089 -22.31 35.10 77.38
N VAL A 1090 -23.41 34.88 78.08
CA VAL A 1090 -24.61 34.24 77.56
C VAL A 1090 -25.76 35.24 77.64
N THR A 1091 -26.31 35.61 76.48
CA THR A 1091 -27.45 36.53 76.36
C THR A 1091 -28.62 35.84 75.67
N LEU A 1092 -29.73 35.75 76.40
CA LEU A 1092 -30.94 35.05 75.99
C LEU A 1092 -32.07 36.06 75.73
N GLY A 1093 -32.71 35.94 74.57
CA GLY A 1093 -33.80 36.80 74.12
C GLY A 1093 -33.38 38.20 73.67
N ALA A 1094 -34.31 38.84 72.97
CA ALA A 1094 -34.32 40.25 72.62
C ALA A 1094 -35.70 40.87 72.82
N LEU A 1095 -36.75 40.11 72.52
CA LEU A 1095 -38.14 40.56 72.45
C LEU A 1095 -39.01 39.78 73.43
N ASN A 1096 -40.17 40.35 73.78
CA ASN A 1096 -41.15 39.69 74.64
C ASN A 1096 -41.90 38.55 73.94
N THR A 1097 -41.74 38.41 72.62
CA THR A 1097 -42.28 37.34 71.77
C THR A 1097 -41.37 36.14 71.62
N ASP A 1098 -40.16 36.15 72.20
CA ASP A 1098 -39.18 35.08 72.01
C ASP A 1098 -39.57 33.80 72.80
N VAL A 1099 -39.46 32.65 72.12
CA VAL A 1099 -39.76 31.28 72.58
C VAL A 1099 -38.51 30.42 72.36
N LEU A 1100 -37.75 30.20 73.43
CA LEU A 1100 -36.40 29.61 73.38
C LEU A 1100 -36.25 28.43 74.36
N THR A 1101 -35.74 27.30 73.89
CA THR A 1101 -35.26 26.20 74.75
C THR A 1101 -33.74 26.18 74.69
N ILE A 1102 -33.09 26.33 75.84
CA ILE A 1102 -31.65 26.49 75.95
C ILE A 1102 -31.09 25.49 76.97
N CYS A 1103 -30.19 24.61 76.53
CA CYS A 1103 -29.46 23.67 77.38
C CYS A 1103 -27.98 24.07 77.38
N LEU A 1104 -27.44 24.49 78.52
CA LEU A 1104 -26.05 24.95 78.65
C LEU A 1104 -25.28 24.09 79.64
N ASN A 1105 -24.03 23.78 79.33
CA ASN A 1105 -23.09 23.15 80.26
C ASN A 1105 -21.78 23.94 80.25
N ILE A 1106 -21.32 24.47 81.39
CA ILE A 1106 -20.19 25.41 81.45
C ILE A 1106 -19.17 24.93 82.50
N LEU A 1107 -18.17 24.14 82.08
CA LEU A 1107 -17.33 23.35 82.99
C LEU A 1107 -15.83 23.64 82.85
N SER A 1108 -15.10 23.62 83.95
CA SER A 1108 -13.64 23.65 84.02
C SER A 1108 -12.97 24.77 83.19
N ASN A 1109 -13.67 25.89 82.96
CA ASN A 1109 -13.12 27.03 82.23
C ASN A 1109 -12.31 27.92 83.18
N THR A 1110 -11.23 28.51 82.67
CA THR A 1110 -10.40 29.48 83.38
C THR A 1110 -10.59 30.86 82.79
N VAL A 1111 -10.93 31.86 83.62
CA VAL A 1111 -11.09 33.25 83.17
C VAL A 1111 -10.21 34.18 84.01
N ALA A 1112 -9.14 34.69 83.40
CA ALA A 1112 -8.22 35.66 83.98
C ALA A 1112 -8.39 37.04 83.33
N ASN A 1113 -8.29 38.11 84.12
CA ASN A 1113 -8.27 39.50 83.63
C ASN A 1113 -9.45 39.86 82.71
N ALA A 1114 -10.67 39.40 83.03
CA ALA A 1114 -11.90 39.91 82.41
C ALA A 1114 -12.30 41.25 83.05
N VAL A 1115 -12.76 42.20 82.25
CA VAL A 1115 -12.93 43.61 82.68
C VAL A 1115 -14.20 43.83 83.52
N ARG A 1116 -15.30 43.10 83.27
CA ARG A 1116 -16.56 43.23 84.02
C ARG A 1116 -16.91 41.97 84.82
N ASN A 1117 -17.07 40.81 84.18
CA ASN A 1117 -17.38 39.55 84.85
C ASN A 1117 -16.54 38.39 84.27
N GLY A 1118 -16.25 37.38 85.10
CA GLY A 1118 -15.66 36.14 84.62
C GLY A 1118 -16.64 35.42 83.70
N ILE A 1119 -17.85 35.16 84.21
CA ILE A 1119 -18.97 34.61 83.44
C ILE A 1119 -20.24 35.41 83.72
N ARG A 1120 -21.04 35.60 82.67
CA ARG A 1120 -22.32 36.30 82.74
C ARG A 1120 -23.40 35.52 82.00
N VAL A 1121 -24.53 35.29 82.68
CA VAL A 1121 -25.73 34.72 82.07
C VAL A 1121 -26.90 35.67 82.30
N ARG A 1122 -27.56 36.11 81.23
CA ARG A 1122 -28.68 37.06 81.30
C ARG A 1122 -29.81 36.75 80.32
N SER A 1123 -31.03 37.00 80.76
CA SER A 1123 -32.18 37.23 79.89
C SER A 1123 -32.29 38.72 79.52
N SER A 1124 -32.89 39.03 78.38
CA SER A 1124 -33.07 40.40 77.87
C SER A 1124 -34.43 40.54 77.18
N GLY A 1125 -35.41 41.15 77.86
CA GLY A 1125 -36.74 41.44 77.29
C GLY A 1125 -37.76 40.30 77.30
N LEU A 1126 -37.41 39.13 77.85
CA LEU A 1126 -38.27 37.95 77.92
C LEU A 1126 -39.34 38.05 79.03
N PRO A 1127 -40.58 37.55 78.81
CA PRO A 1127 -41.51 37.22 79.87
C PRO A 1127 -41.05 35.95 80.60
N ALA A 1128 -41.41 35.80 81.86
CA ALA A 1128 -41.02 34.66 82.71
C ALA A 1128 -41.44 33.27 82.20
N ALA A 1129 -42.39 33.19 81.26
CA ALA A 1129 -43.02 31.94 80.84
C ALA A 1129 -42.49 31.33 79.52
N ASN A 1130 -41.73 32.07 78.71
CA ASN A 1130 -41.47 31.69 77.30
C ASN A 1130 -40.05 31.18 77.02
N ALA A 1131 -39.14 31.18 78.00
CA ALA A 1131 -37.77 30.68 77.81
C ALA A 1131 -37.40 29.65 78.89
N THR A 1132 -37.02 28.45 78.47
CA THR A 1132 -36.50 27.41 79.36
C THR A 1132 -34.99 27.40 79.29
N LEU A 1133 -34.33 27.85 80.35
CA LEU A 1133 -32.88 27.71 80.54
C LEU A 1133 -32.60 26.53 81.47
N THR A 1134 -31.96 25.50 80.93
CA THR A 1134 -31.42 24.38 81.71
C THR A 1134 -29.90 24.53 81.79
N LEU A 1135 -29.34 24.61 83.00
CA LEU A 1135 -27.90 24.66 83.26
C LEU A 1135 -27.51 23.49 84.18
N PRO A 1136 -27.33 22.25 83.67
CA PRO A 1136 -27.16 21.07 84.52
C PRO A 1136 -25.86 21.07 85.35
N ALA A 1137 -24.82 21.77 84.89
CA ALA A 1137 -23.58 21.93 85.64
C ALA A 1137 -22.84 23.24 85.29
N TYR A 1138 -22.17 23.78 86.31
CA TYR A 1138 -21.33 24.97 86.24
C TYR A 1138 -20.20 24.86 87.26
N ASP A 1139 -18.94 24.95 86.82
CA ASP A 1139 -17.76 25.09 87.69
C ASP A 1139 -16.62 25.74 86.89
N THR A 1140 -16.19 26.95 87.25
CA THR A 1140 -15.19 27.73 86.50
C THR A 1140 -14.49 28.73 87.40
N THR A 1141 -13.23 29.08 87.11
CA THR A 1141 -12.54 30.15 87.86
C THR A 1141 -12.91 31.53 87.31
N GLY A 1142 -13.63 32.33 88.12
CA GLY A 1142 -14.06 33.69 87.80
C GLY A 1142 -15.36 34.08 88.49
N ALA A 1143 -15.61 35.37 88.67
CA ALA A 1143 -16.87 35.86 89.25
C ALA A 1143 -18.05 35.62 88.29
N ALA A 1144 -19.08 34.94 88.78
CA ALA A 1144 -20.30 34.61 88.03
C ALA A 1144 -21.41 35.65 88.30
N TYR A 1145 -22.00 36.21 87.24
CA TYR A 1145 -23.10 37.16 87.33
C TYR A 1145 -24.34 36.66 86.58
N PHE A 1146 -25.32 36.20 87.35
CA PHE A 1146 -26.66 35.81 86.89
C PHE A 1146 -27.62 36.97 87.08
N ALA A 1147 -28.28 37.44 86.01
CA ALA A 1147 -29.22 38.55 86.11
C ALA A 1147 -30.37 38.48 85.11
N ASN A 1148 -31.59 38.60 85.61
CA ASN A 1148 -32.77 38.89 84.79
C ASN A 1148 -32.93 40.43 84.68
N ARG A 1149 -32.79 41.00 83.48
CA ARG A 1149 -33.18 42.40 83.21
C ARG A 1149 -34.38 42.42 82.29
N ASN A 1150 -35.55 42.62 82.87
CA ASN A 1150 -36.75 43.04 82.15
C ASN A 1150 -36.83 44.59 82.16
N PRO A 1151 -36.63 45.29 81.02
CA PRO A 1151 -36.68 46.75 80.99
C PRO A 1151 -38.10 47.34 81.09
N ALA A 1152 -39.15 46.51 81.05
CA ALA A 1152 -40.54 46.94 80.84
C ALA A 1152 -41.45 46.79 82.07
N ALA A 1153 -40.93 46.38 83.23
CA ALA A 1153 -41.75 46.12 84.43
C ALA A 1153 -41.45 47.10 85.58
N THR A 1154 -42.06 48.29 85.53
CA THR A 1154 -42.28 49.10 86.72
C THR A 1154 -43.28 48.40 87.63
N GLY A 1155 -42.78 47.58 88.56
CA GLY A 1155 -43.56 47.01 89.67
C GLY A 1155 -44.21 45.64 89.41
N ALA A 1156 -43.43 44.55 89.50
CA ALA A 1156 -43.89 43.25 90.00
C ALA A 1156 -42.69 42.37 90.38
N GLY A 1157 -42.66 41.82 91.59
CA GLY A 1157 -41.58 40.97 92.11
C GLY A 1157 -41.59 39.53 91.59
N GLY A 1158 -41.56 39.35 90.27
CA GLY A 1158 -41.51 38.04 89.61
C GLY A 1158 -40.09 37.49 89.53
N ASN A 1159 -39.55 36.95 90.62
CA ASN A 1159 -38.25 36.29 90.61
C ASN A 1159 -38.34 34.94 89.86
N THR A 1160 -37.99 34.93 88.57
CA THR A 1160 -37.68 33.68 87.87
C THR A 1160 -36.46 33.05 88.52
N SER A 1161 -36.70 32.06 89.38
CA SER A 1161 -35.63 31.23 89.93
C SER A 1161 -34.81 30.64 88.78
N PHE A 1162 -33.55 31.06 88.64
CA PHE A 1162 -32.53 30.13 88.18
C PHE A 1162 -32.58 28.94 89.15
N SER A 1163 -33.02 27.78 88.68
CA SER A 1163 -33.14 26.58 89.51
C SER A 1163 -31.75 26.02 89.82
N ASN A 1164 -31.03 26.69 90.73
CA ASN A 1164 -29.87 26.14 91.39
C ASN A 1164 -30.35 25.09 92.41
N SER A 1165 -30.74 23.94 91.88
CA SER A 1165 -31.24 22.81 92.67
C SER A 1165 -30.50 21.55 92.23
N SER A 1166 -29.48 21.19 93.00
CA SER A 1166 -28.94 19.83 93.02
C SER A 1166 -30.06 18.85 93.39
N GLY A 1167 -30.62 18.19 92.37
CA GLY A 1167 -31.61 17.14 92.50
C GLY A 1167 -33.08 17.57 92.45
N THR A 1168 -33.64 17.68 91.24
CA THR A 1168 -34.73 16.80 90.76
C THR A 1168 -35.13 17.20 89.34
N THR A 1169 -34.99 16.27 88.39
CA THR A 1169 -35.28 16.51 86.97
C THR A 1169 -36.74 16.21 86.64
N THR A 1170 -37.51 17.22 86.27
CA THR A 1170 -38.55 17.00 85.25
C THR A 1170 -37.83 16.77 83.91
N ALA A 1171 -37.98 15.58 83.34
CA ALA A 1171 -37.29 15.19 82.12
C ALA A 1171 -37.78 15.98 80.89
N GLY A 1172 -37.11 17.10 80.62
CA GLY A 1172 -37.05 17.70 79.28
C GLY A 1172 -35.81 17.18 78.55
N ASN A 1173 -35.94 16.88 77.26
CA ASN A 1173 -34.94 16.14 76.47
C ASN A 1173 -33.68 16.94 76.09
N CYS A 1174 -32.97 17.54 77.04
CA CYS A 1174 -31.61 18.06 76.80
C CYS A 1174 -30.66 16.87 76.55
N THR A 1175 -30.35 16.60 75.29
CA THR A 1175 -29.29 15.66 74.91
C THR A 1175 -27.96 16.40 74.96
N THR A 1176 -27.06 16.01 75.88
CA THR A 1176 -25.70 16.60 75.92
C THR A 1176 -25.02 16.50 74.55
N PRO A 1177 -24.60 17.63 73.93
CA PRO A 1177 -23.90 17.63 72.64
C PRO A 1177 -22.54 16.90 72.65
#